data_AF-A0A818S345-F1
#
_entry.id   AF-A0A818S345-F1
#
_cell.length_a   1.000
_cell.length_b   1.000
_cell.length_c   1.000
_cell.angle_alpha   90.00
_cell.angle_beta   90.00
_cell.angle_gamma   90.00
#
_symmetry.space_group_name_H-M   'P 1'
#
loop_
_entity.id
_entity.type
_entity.pdbx_description
1 polymer ?
#
loop_
_entity_poly.entity_id
_entity_poly.type
_entity_poly.pdbx_seq_one_letter_code
_entity_poly.pdbx_strand_id
1 'polypeptide(L)'
;MPHCLVLGINIPSLWRASTGALIKKINDLCFSLPTQRLISNEINLNDDETTPDTIYIKSLLSCSNNQPYLIALIDSISIYFDTIQNHIELTCQFSTGDTRDLLRFIIFISEFIYINLFQKKSFLSWNLIENFFRCLTKTIHNPTSIIYQLLSGTDQIISCCTLSKTILSIFEYLYQRHGLIVTNKQTNQLLQSYLNLIEPDNRPFTQLLLISFNDLDRLYYLTKKIKYIPYFYRYDLRRIAILLFRLPIFNSFIRIPRQFWEQHYQDINKLQFGLNDYCLSSFSVDLLQHSDIMADYIERISFVGWLSRTQFQEIWVSFLASINPPNSSNNENEQTTNNLTKEEILETNATQCVWIRGVTTFLLNALRLNCTGNPADMTFEHRCRNKSIPFLLTDIGGQYMQTRSTLDTSSNNLFKNIERLGTQDLLSYGQLSYDTILTSIQSNNTLPLPVNSLFDRLFSRHGLDLTSSLQILIELYVRWLTTNSNNLCLQLKYELIRSFIYLSDLFTSSQQLSNLYDLCDEYFRTWFDEDDLMISLISYGLCKSGILLGQTTKEYNELYIRLIERNFKLISKTHAYASCLFLLESHEDDLNKLLIPIIIQEINNDIQNNTLKYNLDIRLNGFILSNLFYLIENNYLNSYDILLSLIKDDILDINDNLTQKIISIGLERLLILGQYPKNDIWRLYKRSITIIRQSSWLNIDHLILILARIYTLLQRPNENTNSLNTEHINEEQEMIDSSSIISSSDNILIEFVGELYERTKQSSTLPYEALLLLRPLPLLLAHIGLSDRLMNKMVLEFAASTQQLYPQILAYTVFAVFRALINAHYSAKVNEWTLLSMTSIAQRKPIRMAIWGLTCLMLSACPSHTIADALFPLTLSRFSARFEELDNRLFLLAGREYYLQLTNIEQRRQFEQAFTNESNTEKLYADLLAHIQDTILSSS
;
A
#
# COMPACT_ATOMS: atom_id res chain seq x y z
N MET A 1 12.89 -17.30 3.02
CA MET A 1 14.29 -17.58 2.64
C MET A 1 14.55 -17.67 1.13
N PRO A 2 13.72 -18.28 0.26
CA PRO A 2 14.07 -18.40 -1.16
C PRO A 2 13.95 -17.08 -1.96
N HIS A 3 13.28 -16.05 -1.43
CA HIS A 3 13.18 -14.73 -2.09
C HIS A 3 14.47 -13.89 -2.05
N CYS A 4 15.52 -14.34 -1.36
CA CYS A 4 16.71 -13.53 -1.09
C CYS A 4 17.94 -13.90 -1.95
N LEU A 5 17.84 -14.91 -2.82
CA LEU A 5 19.01 -15.49 -3.51
C LEU A 5 19.12 -15.12 -4.99
N VAL A 6 18.49 -14.04 -5.44
CA VAL A 6 18.64 -13.57 -6.83
C VAL A 6 19.59 -12.38 -6.88
N LEU A 7 20.88 -12.67 -6.75
CA LEU A 7 21.95 -11.81 -7.26
C LEU A 7 22.57 -12.55 -8.45
N GLY A 8 22.59 -11.92 -9.63
CA GLY A 8 23.46 -12.34 -10.74
C GLY A 8 22.80 -12.94 -11.99
N ILE A 9 21.50 -13.22 -12.01
CA ILE A 9 20.81 -13.55 -13.27
C ILE A 9 20.09 -12.28 -13.74
N ASN A 10 20.24 -11.90 -15.01
CA ASN A 10 19.38 -10.91 -15.65
C ASN A 10 17.93 -11.27 -15.29
N ILE A 11 17.34 -10.53 -14.36
CA ILE A 11 16.00 -10.75 -13.82
C ILE A 11 14.99 -10.98 -14.95
N PRO A 12 15.10 -10.33 -16.14
CA PRO A 12 14.24 -10.63 -17.27
C PRO A 12 14.32 -12.06 -17.82
N SER A 13 15.49 -12.70 -17.89
CA SER A 13 15.62 -14.03 -18.54
C SER A 13 15.09 -15.17 -17.68
N LEU A 14 15.40 -15.17 -16.38
CA LEU A 14 14.84 -16.13 -15.43
C LEU A 14 13.32 -15.97 -15.33
N TRP A 15 12.86 -14.72 -15.27
CA TRP A 15 11.44 -14.41 -15.25
C TRP A 15 10.75 -14.97 -16.52
N ARG A 16 11.25 -14.67 -17.72
CA ARG A 16 10.71 -15.22 -18.99
C ARG A 16 10.68 -16.75 -19.06
N ALA A 17 11.74 -17.42 -18.59
CA ALA A 17 11.79 -18.88 -18.57
C ALA A 17 10.78 -19.46 -17.58
N SER A 18 10.66 -18.85 -16.39
CA SER A 18 9.71 -19.27 -15.36
C SER A 18 8.25 -19.06 -15.80
N THR A 19 7.96 -17.97 -16.51
CA THR A 19 6.61 -17.70 -17.05
C THR A 19 6.26 -18.70 -18.15
N GLY A 20 7.20 -19.05 -19.03
CA GLY A 20 7.00 -20.09 -20.04
C GLY A 20 6.71 -21.47 -19.43
N ALA A 21 7.43 -21.83 -18.36
CA ALA A 21 7.19 -23.08 -17.63
C ALA A 21 5.82 -23.09 -16.92
N LEU A 22 5.40 -21.95 -16.38
CA LEU A 22 4.10 -21.76 -15.74
C LEU A 22 2.96 -21.94 -16.75
N ILE A 23 3.03 -21.26 -17.91
CA ILE A 23 2.04 -21.39 -19.00
C ILE A 23 1.89 -22.86 -19.40
N LYS A 24 3.01 -23.54 -19.68
CA LYS A 24 2.99 -24.93 -20.11
C LYS A 24 2.29 -25.85 -19.09
N LYS A 25 2.62 -25.71 -17.81
CA LYS A 25 1.99 -26.51 -16.73
C LYS A 25 0.49 -26.26 -16.60
N ILE A 26 0.04 -25.02 -16.80
CA ILE A 26 -1.39 -24.67 -16.75
C ILE A 26 -2.12 -25.26 -17.94
N ASN A 27 -1.53 -25.18 -19.14
CA ASN A 27 -2.10 -25.75 -20.35
C ASN A 27 -2.19 -27.28 -20.22
N ASP A 28 -1.14 -27.95 -19.75
CA ASP A 28 -1.12 -29.40 -19.51
C ASP A 28 -2.25 -29.83 -18.54
N LEU A 29 -2.50 -29.06 -17.48
CA LEU A 29 -3.62 -29.30 -16.58
C LEU A 29 -4.97 -29.04 -17.24
N CYS A 30 -5.11 -27.96 -18.01
CA CYS A 30 -6.37 -27.64 -18.68
C CYS A 30 -6.74 -28.65 -19.77
N PHE A 31 -5.76 -29.25 -20.46
CA PHE A 31 -5.99 -30.35 -21.38
C PHE A 31 -6.57 -31.59 -20.70
N SER A 32 -6.30 -31.80 -19.41
CA SER A 32 -6.88 -32.90 -18.64
C SER A 32 -8.31 -32.64 -18.16
N LEU A 33 -8.82 -31.41 -18.30
CA LEU A 33 -10.16 -31.03 -17.85
C LEU A 33 -11.20 -31.21 -18.98
N PRO A 34 -12.43 -31.65 -18.66
CA PRO A 34 -13.50 -31.74 -19.64
C PRO A 34 -13.93 -30.36 -20.15
N THR A 35 -14.35 -30.33 -21.42
CA THR A 35 -14.71 -29.10 -22.15
C THR A 35 -16.10 -28.56 -21.82
N GLN A 36 -17.02 -29.38 -21.30
CA GLN A 36 -18.36 -28.96 -20.89
C GLN A 36 -18.44 -28.92 -19.37
N ARG A 37 -18.82 -27.76 -18.83
CA ARG A 37 -19.02 -27.54 -17.40
C ARG A 37 -20.49 -27.18 -17.18
N LEU A 38 -21.22 -28.03 -16.48
CA LEU A 38 -22.55 -27.70 -16.00
C LEU A 38 -22.44 -27.22 -14.55
N ILE A 39 -23.24 -26.21 -14.19
CA ILE A 39 -23.30 -25.69 -12.82
C ILE A 39 -23.68 -26.85 -11.91
N SER A 40 -22.87 -27.08 -10.88
CA SER A 40 -23.18 -27.98 -9.78
C SER A 40 -24.36 -27.43 -8.97
N ASN A 41 -25.56 -27.56 -9.53
CA ASN A 41 -26.80 -27.53 -8.77
C ASN A 41 -26.87 -28.84 -8.01
N GLU A 42 -27.13 -28.71 -6.71
CA GLU A 42 -27.28 -29.74 -5.68
C GLU A 42 -27.11 -31.19 -6.19
N ILE A 43 -25.87 -31.65 -6.27
CA ILE A 43 -25.62 -33.05 -6.60
C ILE A 43 -25.91 -33.86 -5.35
N ASN A 44 -27.03 -34.57 -5.37
CA ASN A 44 -27.23 -35.73 -4.52
C ASN A 44 -26.13 -36.74 -4.86
N LEU A 45 -25.07 -36.77 -4.06
CA LEU A 45 -23.97 -37.74 -4.16
C LEU A 45 -24.40 -39.19 -3.84
N ASN A 46 -25.69 -39.41 -3.62
CA ASN A 46 -26.27 -40.70 -3.24
C ASN A 46 -26.93 -41.45 -4.41
N ASP A 47 -27.06 -40.83 -5.59
CA ASP A 47 -27.62 -41.51 -6.74
C ASP A 47 -26.49 -42.17 -7.54
N ASP A 48 -26.49 -43.50 -7.60
CA ASP A 48 -25.52 -44.37 -8.28
C ASP A 48 -25.55 -44.25 -9.83
N GLU A 49 -26.21 -43.22 -10.39
CA GLU A 49 -26.21 -42.97 -11.82
C GLU A 49 -24.89 -42.32 -12.26
N THR A 50 -24.13 -43.06 -13.06
CA THR A 50 -22.82 -42.67 -13.60
C THR A 50 -22.96 -41.62 -14.70
N THR A 51 -23.33 -40.40 -14.34
CA THR A 51 -23.15 -39.24 -15.22
C THR A 51 -21.65 -38.92 -15.34
N PRO A 52 -21.18 -38.34 -16.46
CA PRO A 52 -19.78 -37.89 -16.62
C PRO A 52 -19.34 -36.94 -15.49
N ASP A 53 -20.29 -36.28 -14.82
CA ASP A 53 -20.09 -35.40 -13.67
C ASP A 53 -19.59 -36.15 -12.42
N THR A 54 -20.10 -37.35 -12.15
CA THR A 54 -19.65 -38.16 -11.00
C THR A 54 -18.23 -38.69 -11.18
N ILE A 55 -17.83 -39.00 -12.42
CA ILE A 55 -16.46 -39.42 -12.76
C ILE A 55 -15.51 -38.21 -12.67
N TYR A 56 -15.93 -37.05 -13.19
CA TYR A 56 -15.17 -35.80 -13.07
C TYR A 56 -14.96 -35.40 -11.60
N ILE A 57 -15.99 -35.45 -10.76
CA ILE A 57 -15.90 -35.17 -9.33
C ILE A 57 -15.03 -36.21 -8.60
N LYS A 58 -15.10 -37.50 -8.96
CA LYS A 58 -14.20 -38.54 -8.42
C LYS A 58 -12.74 -38.29 -8.82
N SER A 59 -12.47 -37.78 -10.02
CA SER A 59 -11.11 -37.38 -10.47
C SER A 59 -10.61 -36.08 -9.81
N LEU A 60 -11.50 -35.14 -9.52
CA LEU A 60 -11.24 -33.94 -8.71
C LEU A 60 -10.86 -34.31 -7.26
N LEU A 61 -11.54 -35.30 -6.69
CA LEU A 61 -11.28 -35.79 -5.34
C LEU A 61 -9.98 -36.60 -5.23
N SER A 62 -9.56 -37.31 -6.29
CA SER A 62 -8.25 -37.98 -6.33
C SER A 62 -7.08 -37.00 -6.45
N CYS A 63 -7.31 -35.80 -6.99
CA CYS A 63 -6.33 -34.71 -7.01
C CYS A 63 -6.04 -34.09 -5.63
N SER A 64 -6.75 -34.50 -4.57
CA SER A 64 -6.46 -34.08 -3.18
C SER A 64 -5.01 -34.39 -2.75
N ASN A 65 -4.39 -35.44 -3.30
CA ASN A 65 -2.98 -35.77 -3.03
C ASN A 65 -1.99 -34.73 -3.58
N ASN A 66 -2.38 -33.90 -4.56
CA ASN A 66 -1.55 -32.88 -5.21
C ASN A 66 -1.83 -31.45 -4.70
N GLN A 67 -2.47 -31.31 -3.54
CA GLN A 67 -2.75 -30.01 -2.90
C GLN A 67 -1.53 -29.05 -2.85
N PRO A 68 -0.31 -29.47 -2.43
CA PRO A 68 0.84 -28.56 -2.38
C PRO A 68 1.28 -28.07 -3.77
N TYR A 69 1.09 -28.89 -4.80
CA TYR A 69 1.40 -28.51 -6.18
C TYR A 69 0.44 -27.43 -6.70
N LEU A 70 -0.85 -27.55 -6.39
CA LEU A 70 -1.85 -26.53 -6.72
C LEU A 70 -1.59 -25.21 -5.97
N ILE A 71 -1.23 -25.27 -4.67
CA ILE A 71 -0.84 -24.08 -3.89
C ILE A 71 0.31 -23.35 -4.58
N ALA A 72 1.37 -24.07 -4.93
CA ALA A 72 2.55 -23.47 -5.56
C ALA A 72 2.24 -22.83 -6.93
N LEU A 73 1.36 -23.45 -7.72
CA LEU A 73 0.91 -22.86 -8.99
C LEU A 73 0.10 -21.58 -8.78
N ILE A 74 -0.85 -21.58 -7.85
CA ILE A 74 -1.67 -20.39 -7.53
C ILE A 74 -0.78 -19.24 -7.04
N ASP A 75 0.19 -19.54 -6.17
CA ASP A 75 1.17 -18.56 -5.69
C ASP A 75 1.98 -17.98 -6.83
N SER A 76 2.46 -18.83 -7.74
CA SER A 76 3.23 -18.37 -8.90
C SER A 76 2.43 -17.46 -9.84
N ILE A 77 1.12 -17.71 -10.02
CA ILE A 77 0.22 -16.83 -10.79
C ILE A 77 0.05 -15.48 -10.07
N SER A 78 -0.14 -15.49 -8.76
CA SER A 78 -0.29 -14.24 -7.99
C SER A 78 0.98 -13.36 -8.07
N ILE A 79 2.16 -13.98 -7.97
CA ILE A 79 3.46 -13.30 -8.11
C ILE A 79 3.62 -12.73 -9.52
N TYR A 80 3.21 -13.48 -10.55
CA TYR A 80 3.27 -13.01 -11.93
C TYR A 80 2.46 -11.72 -12.13
N PHE A 81 1.18 -11.69 -11.69
CA PHE A 81 0.35 -10.49 -11.82
C PHE A 81 0.85 -9.33 -10.95
N ASP A 82 1.40 -9.59 -9.75
CA ASP A 82 2.07 -8.58 -8.91
C ASP A 82 3.27 -7.95 -9.63
N THR A 83 4.09 -8.76 -10.34
CA THR A 83 5.25 -8.25 -11.07
C THR A 83 4.88 -7.42 -12.29
N ILE A 84 3.82 -7.79 -13.03
CA ILE A 84 3.34 -7.03 -14.20
C ILE A 84 2.80 -5.67 -13.80
N GLN A 85 2.08 -5.59 -12.67
CA GLN A 85 1.54 -4.31 -12.20
C GLN A 85 2.66 -3.29 -11.91
N ASN A 86 3.82 -3.76 -11.45
CA ASN A 86 4.96 -2.92 -11.09
C ASN A 86 5.95 -2.69 -12.24
N HIS A 87 6.03 -3.61 -13.21
CA HIS A 87 6.99 -3.56 -14.31
C HIS A 87 6.30 -3.80 -15.66
N ILE A 88 5.69 -2.74 -16.20
CA ILE A 88 5.00 -2.76 -17.51
C ILE A 88 5.97 -3.14 -18.65
N GLU A 89 7.27 -2.89 -18.50
CA GLU A 89 8.31 -3.19 -19.49
C GLU A 89 8.63 -4.69 -19.68
N LEU A 90 8.22 -5.56 -18.75
CA LEU A 90 8.47 -7.01 -18.80
C LEU A 90 7.38 -7.76 -19.58
N THR A 91 6.98 -7.29 -20.77
CA THR A 91 5.85 -7.83 -21.53
C THR A 91 6.12 -9.22 -22.17
N CYS A 92 6.19 -10.29 -21.39
CA CYS A 92 5.79 -11.61 -21.88
C CYS A 92 4.30 -11.77 -21.56
N GLN A 93 3.44 -11.23 -22.42
CA GLN A 93 1.99 -11.32 -22.25
C GLN A 93 1.53 -12.74 -22.54
N PHE A 94 0.61 -13.27 -21.72
CA PHE A 94 -0.15 -14.48 -22.06
C PHE A 94 -0.82 -14.29 -23.42
N SER A 95 -0.77 -15.30 -24.29
CA SER A 95 -1.55 -15.26 -25.52
C SER A 95 -3.05 -15.31 -25.20
N THR A 96 -3.90 -14.89 -26.13
CA THR A 96 -5.36 -14.97 -25.94
C THR A 96 -5.84 -16.41 -25.68
N GLY A 97 -5.15 -17.42 -26.23
CA GLY A 97 -5.37 -18.84 -25.91
C GLY A 97 -5.04 -19.17 -24.45
N ASP A 98 -3.83 -18.82 -24.01
CA ASP A 98 -3.38 -19.11 -22.65
C ASP A 98 -4.24 -18.40 -21.58
N THR A 99 -4.78 -17.20 -21.89
CA THR A 99 -5.71 -16.52 -20.99
C THR A 99 -7.03 -17.25 -20.78
N ARG A 100 -7.51 -18.00 -21.78
CA ARG A 100 -8.72 -18.84 -21.65
C ARG A 100 -8.44 -20.06 -20.80
N ASP A 101 -7.28 -20.67 -20.96
CA ASP A 101 -6.87 -21.83 -20.15
C ASP A 101 -6.59 -21.42 -18.70
N LEU A 102 -5.99 -20.25 -18.46
CA LEU A 102 -5.93 -19.66 -17.13
C LEU A 102 -7.30 -19.49 -16.46
N LEU A 103 -8.27 -18.94 -17.19
CA LEU A 103 -9.63 -18.76 -16.68
C LEU A 103 -10.26 -20.11 -16.34
N ARG A 104 -10.10 -21.11 -17.22
CA ARG A 104 -10.53 -22.49 -16.96
C ARG A 104 -9.89 -23.08 -15.71
N PHE A 105 -8.61 -22.82 -15.48
CA PHE A 105 -7.86 -23.27 -14.31
C PHE A 105 -8.35 -22.60 -13.01
N ILE A 106 -8.59 -21.28 -13.03
CA ILE A 106 -9.12 -20.53 -11.86
C ILE A 106 -10.49 -21.08 -11.46
N ILE A 107 -11.38 -21.29 -12.43
CA ILE A 107 -12.71 -21.86 -12.18
C ILE A 107 -12.59 -23.30 -11.64
N PHE A 108 -11.67 -24.10 -12.17
CA PHE A 108 -11.41 -25.46 -11.66
C PHE A 108 -10.99 -25.44 -10.18
N ILE A 109 -10.11 -24.51 -9.78
CA ILE A 109 -9.75 -24.34 -8.37
C ILE A 109 -10.96 -23.93 -7.54
N SER A 110 -11.82 -23.05 -8.06
CA SER A 110 -13.05 -22.65 -7.36
C SER A 110 -13.96 -23.84 -7.10
N GLU A 111 -14.20 -24.69 -8.11
CA GLU A 111 -15.00 -25.92 -8.00
C GLU A 111 -14.38 -26.89 -6.98
N PHE A 112 -13.05 -27.06 -7.03
CA PHE A 112 -12.32 -27.88 -6.07
C PHE A 112 -12.50 -27.40 -4.63
N ILE A 113 -12.42 -26.09 -4.38
CA ILE A 113 -12.64 -25.51 -3.05
C ILE A 113 -14.09 -25.74 -2.59
N TYR A 114 -15.06 -25.46 -3.45
CA TYR A 114 -16.48 -25.62 -3.14
C TYR A 114 -16.84 -27.07 -2.77
N ILE A 115 -16.38 -28.05 -3.57
CA ILE A 115 -16.65 -29.48 -3.31
C ILE A 115 -16.03 -29.92 -1.98
N ASN A 116 -14.81 -29.49 -1.66
CA ASN A 116 -14.15 -29.84 -0.40
C ASN A 116 -14.83 -29.21 0.82
N LEU A 117 -15.31 -27.97 0.70
CA LEU A 117 -16.10 -27.30 1.75
C LEU A 117 -17.45 -27.99 1.97
N PHE A 118 -18.13 -28.38 0.90
CA PHE A 118 -19.40 -29.11 0.97
C PHE A 118 -19.25 -30.48 1.66
N GLN A 119 -18.17 -31.21 1.36
CA GLN A 119 -17.88 -32.51 1.97
C GLN A 119 -17.41 -32.44 3.43
N LYS A 120 -17.30 -31.23 4.03
CA LYS A 120 -16.81 -30.99 5.41
C LYS A 120 -15.50 -31.74 5.73
N LYS A 121 -14.61 -31.92 4.75
CA LYS A 121 -13.32 -32.57 4.99
C LYS A 121 -12.38 -31.61 5.72
N SER A 122 -11.83 -32.05 6.84
CA SER A 122 -10.89 -31.32 7.70
C SER A 122 -9.52 -31.00 7.05
N PHE A 123 -9.28 -31.45 5.82
CA PHE A 123 -7.98 -31.39 5.13
C PHE A 123 -7.86 -30.26 4.08
N LEU A 124 -8.68 -29.21 4.15
CA LEU A 124 -8.43 -28.02 3.33
C LEU A 124 -7.37 -27.14 4.02
N SER A 125 -6.21 -27.01 3.38
CA SER A 125 -5.20 -26.04 3.80
C SER A 125 -5.73 -24.62 3.59
N TRP A 126 -5.70 -23.81 4.63
CA TRP A 126 -6.15 -22.41 4.58
C TRP A 126 -5.35 -21.57 3.57
N ASN A 127 -4.08 -21.92 3.39
CA ASN A 127 -3.20 -21.33 2.38
C ASN A 127 -3.80 -21.43 0.96
N LEU A 128 -4.52 -22.51 0.63
CA LEU A 128 -5.18 -22.59 -0.68
C LEU A 128 -6.24 -21.51 -0.86
N ILE A 129 -7.09 -21.29 0.16
CA ILE A 129 -8.15 -20.27 0.09
C ILE A 129 -7.53 -18.88 0.00
N GLU A 130 -6.52 -18.60 0.83
CA GLU A 130 -5.80 -17.33 0.84
C GLU A 130 -5.14 -17.05 -0.51
N ASN A 131 -4.38 -18.02 -1.03
CA ASN A 131 -3.66 -17.86 -2.29
C ASN A 131 -4.65 -17.78 -3.46
N PHE A 132 -5.77 -18.51 -3.40
CA PHE A 132 -6.85 -18.39 -4.38
C PHE A 132 -7.46 -16.99 -4.37
N PHE A 133 -7.73 -16.42 -3.20
CA PHE A 133 -8.22 -15.05 -3.07
C PHE A 133 -7.21 -14.01 -3.56
N ARG A 134 -5.93 -14.18 -3.23
CA ARG A 134 -4.85 -13.32 -3.76
C ARG A 134 -4.75 -13.43 -5.28
N CYS A 135 -4.88 -14.63 -5.84
CA CYS A 135 -4.87 -14.85 -7.29
C CYS A 135 -6.12 -14.22 -7.96
N LEU A 136 -7.31 -14.43 -7.42
CA LEU A 136 -8.56 -13.85 -7.93
C LEU A 136 -8.55 -12.33 -7.87
N THR A 137 -8.14 -11.73 -6.76
CA THR A 137 -8.03 -10.27 -6.67
C THR A 137 -7.10 -9.75 -7.76
N LYS A 138 -5.92 -10.34 -7.92
CA LYS A 138 -4.91 -9.85 -8.88
C LYS A 138 -5.29 -10.08 -10.34
N THR A 139 -5.96 -11.18 -10.66
CA THR A 139 -6.44 -11.48 -12.02
C THR A 139 -7.59 -10.57 -12.45
N ILE A 140 -8.54 -10.30 -11.55
CA ILE A 140 -9.77 -9.54 -11.85
C ILE A 140 -9.57 -8.02 -11.66
N HIS A 141 -8.59 -7.58 -10.86
CA HIS A 141 -8.44 -6.17 -10.49
C HIS A 141 -8.15 -5.24 -11.67
N ASN A 142 -7.48 -5.71 -12.73
CA ASN A 142 -7.24 -4.90 -13.92
C ASN A 142 -8.42 -5.05 -14.90
N PRO A 143 -9.26 -4.02 -15.11
CA PRO A 143 -10.39 -4.09 -16.05
C PRO A 143 -9.93 -4.17 -17.51
N THR A 144 -8.68 -3.76 -17.78
CA THR A 144 -7.98 -3.95 -19.08
C THR A 144 -7.41 -5.35 -19.25
N SER A 145 -7.47 -6.21 -18.22
CA SER A 145 -7.04 -7.59 -18.38
C SER A 145 -7.99 -8.32 -19.33
N ILE A 146 -7.42 -9.07 -20.26
CA ILE A 146 -8.15 -9.93 -21.19
C ILE A 146 -9.02 -10.92 -20.40
N ILE A 147 -8.62 -11.31 -19.19
CA ILE A 147 -9.38 -12.21 -18.31
C ILE A 147 -10.68 -11.55 -17.82
N TYR A 148 -10.65 -10.29 -17.36
CA TYR A 148 -11.87 -9.56 -17.01
C TYR A 148 -12.78 -9.38 -18.22
N GLN A 149 -12.21 -9.07 -19.39
CA GLN A 149 -12.98 -8.98 -20.63
C GLN A 149 -13.62 -10.32 -21.03
N LEU A 150 -12.91 -11.45 -20.86
CA LEU A 150 -13.46 -12.79 -21.11
C LEU A 150 -14.56 -13.15 -20.11
N LEU A 151 -14.42 -12.80 -18.83
CA LEU A 151 -15.46 -12.98 -17.81
C LEU A 151 -16.68 -12.07 -18.04
N SER A 152 -16.48 -10.90 -18.65
CA SER A 152 -17.59 -10.01 -19.04
C SER A 152 -18.40 -10.52 -20.22
N GLY A 153 -17.87 -11.50 -20.96
CA GLY A 153 -18.56 -12.10 -22.09
C GLY A 153 -19.73 -12.99 -21.67
N THR A 154 -20.78 -13.00 -22.49
CA THR A 154 -21.99 -13.82 -22.29
C THR A 154 -21.72 -15.33 -22.26
N ASP A 155 -20.61 -15.77 -22.85
CA ASP A 155 -20.23 -17.19 -22.95
C ASP A 155 -19.81 -17.81 -21.59
N GLN A 156 -19.55 -16.97 -20.58
CA GLN A 156 -18.97 -17.39 -19.29
C GLN A 156 -19.94 -17.24 -18.10
N ILE A 157 -21.25 -17.10 -18.33
CA ILE A 157 -22.26 -16.94 -17.26
C ILE A 157 -22.19 -18.08 -16.23
N ILE A 158 -22.07 -19.33 -16.69
CA ILE A 158 -21.92 -20.51 -15.84
C ILE A 158 -20.74 -20.35 -14.87
N SER A 159 -19.60 -19.93 -15.38
CA SER A 159 -18.39 -19.75 -14.57
C SER A 159 -18.50 -18.64 -13.54
N CYS A 160 -19.22 -17.56 -13.88
CA CYS A 160 -19.45 -16.46 -12.95
C CYS A 160 -20.36 -16.91 -11.80
N CYS A 161 -21.40 -17.69 -12.10
CA CYS A 161 -22.31 -18.25 -11.09
C CYS A 161 -21.63 -19.31 -10.20
N THR A 162 -20.72 -20.14 -10.74
CA THR A 162 -19.95 -21.06 -9.90
C THR A 162 -19.01 -20.29 -8.99
N LEU A 163 -18.29 -19.29 -9.50
CA LEU A 163 -17.44 -18.41 -8.70
C LEU A 163 -18.22 -17.73 -7.57
N SER A 164 -19.39 -17.14 -7.84
CA SER A 164 -20.21 -16.49 -6.79
C SER A 164 -20.63 -17.49 -5.70
N LYS A 165 -21.05 -18.70 -6.08
CA LYS A 165 -21.45 -19.75 -5.13
C LYS A 165 -20.28 -20.25 -4.29
N THR A 166 -19.11 -20.42 -4.92
CA THR A 166 -17.89 -20.84 -4.21
C THR A 166 -17.49 -19.80 -3.17
N ILE A 167 -17.55 -18.51 -3.52
CA ILE A 167 -17.18 -17.42 -2.63
C ILE A 167 -18.19 -17.32 -1.49
N LEU A 168 -19.50 -17.44 -1.75
CA LEU A 168 -20.51 -17.51 -0.69
C LEU A 168 -20.23 -18.64 0.28
N SER A 169 -19.93 -19.85 -0.21
CA SER A 169 -19.65 -21.01 0.66
C SER A 169 -18.42 -20.79 1.56
N ILE A 170 -17.40 -20.09 1.06
CA ILE A 170 -16.21 -19.73 1.86
C ILE A 170 -16.58 -18.72 2.95
N PHE A 171 -17.35 -17.68 2.60
CA PHE A 171 -17.84 -16.70 3.57
C PHE A 171 -18.69 -17.39 4.65
N GLU A 172 -19.64 -18.24 4.26
CA GLU A 172 -20.45 -19.01 5.21
C GLU A 172 -19.61 -19.90 6.11
N TYR A 173 -18.59 -20.58 5.57
CA TYR A 173 -17.68 -21.40 6.35
C TYR A 173 -16.88 -20.60 7.39
N LEU A 174 -16.39 -19.40 7.01
CA LEU A 174 -15.71 -18.49 7.93
C LEU A 174 -16.65 -18.01 9.04
N TYR A 175 -17.88 -17.62 8.70
CA TYR A 175 -18.87 -17.20 9.69
C TYR A 175 -19.41 -18.36 10.56
N GLN A 176 -19.47 -19.59 10.03
CA GLN A 176 -19.78 -20.82 10.77
C GLN A 176 -18.79 -21.08 11.89
N ARG A 177 -17.49 -20.97 11.58
CA ARG A 177 -16.42 -21.14 12.58
C ARG A 177 -16.50 -20.13 13.72
N HIS A 178 -17.04 -18.93 13.45
CA HIS A 178 -17.24 -17.88 14.45
C HIS A 178 -18.65 -17.86 15.07
N GLY A 179 -19.53 -18.81 14.73
CA GLY A 179 -20.86 -18.95 15.35
C GLY A 179 -21.91 -17.91 14.95
N LEU A 180 -21.72 -17.19 13.84
CA LEU A 180 -22.50 -15.98 13.49
C LEU A 180 -23.51 -16.14 12.34
N ILE A 181 -23.82 -17.36 11.89
CA ILE A 181 -24.87 -17.49 10.86
C ILE A 181 -26.24 -17.19 11.46
N VAL A 182 -26.84 -16.10 10.99
CA VAL A 182 -28.30 -15.96 11.01
C VAL A 182 -28.83 -16.60 9.74
N THR A 183 -29.51 -17.74 9.87
CA THR A 183 -30.25 -18.35 8.77
C THR A 183 -31.52 -17.54 8.54
N ASN A 184 -31.55 -16.66 7.53
CA ASN A 184 -32.80 -16.02 7.12
C ASN A 184 -33.68 -17.02 6.35
N LYS A 185 -34.29 -17.97 7.06
CA LYS A 185 -35.27 -18.92 6.49
C LYS A 185 -36.43 -18.21 5.74
N GLN A 186 -36.76 -16.98 6.14
CA GLN A 186 -37.81 -16.16 5.53
C GLN A 186 -37.45 -15.63 4.12
N THR A 187 -36.15 -15.41 3.82
CA THR A 187 -35.73 -14.91 2.49
C THR A 187 -35.88 -15.96 1.40
N ASN A 188 -35.58 -17.23 1.70
CA ASN A 188 -35.73 -18.32 0.72
C ASN A 188 -37.18 -18.56 0.33
N GLN A 189 -38.13 -18.38 1.25
CA GLN A 189 -39.55 -18.63 0.98
C GLN A 189 -40.18 -17.52 0.12
N LEU A 190 -39.87 -16.25 0.36
CA LEU A 190 -40.36 -15.11 -0.42
C LEU A 190 -39.74 -15.04 -1.84
N LEU A 191 -38.49 -15.47 -1.99
CA LEU A 191 -37.82 -15.58 -3.29
C LEU A 191 -38.27 -16.83 -4.09
N GLN A 192 -38.63 -17.93 -3.44
CA GLN A 192 -39.27 -19.07 -4.12
C GLN A 192 -40.63 -18.70 -4.71
N SER A 193 -41.42 -17.85 -4.04
CA SER A 193 -42.63 -17.27 -4.66
C SER A 193 -42.31 -16.34 -5.84
N TYR A 194 -41.15 -15.69 -5.85
CA TYR A 194 -40.67 -14.86 -6.97
C TYR A 194 -40.29 -15.71 -8.20
N LEU A 195 -39.59 -16.84 -7.97
CA LEU A 195 -39.21 -17.81 -9.01
C LEU A 195 -40.43 -18.45 -9.71
N ASN A 196 -41.55 -18.56 -8.99
CA ASN A 196 -42.79 -19.11 -9.53
C ASN A 196 -43.62 -18.11 -10.36
N LEU A 197 -43.31 -16.80 -10.28
CA LEU A 197 -44.06 -15.73 -10.95
C LEU A 197 -43.43 -15.27 -12.27
N ILE A 198 -42.17 -15.60 -12.53
CA ILE A 198 -41.50 -15.30 -13.81
C ILE A 198 -41.94 -16.38 -14.80
N GLU A 199 -42.77 -16.03 -15.78
CA GLU A 199 -42.96 -16.89 -16.95
C GLU A 199 -41.60 -17.20 -17.57
N PRO A 200 -41.31 -18.46 -17.92
CA PRO A 200 -40.02 -18.83 -18.48
C PRO A 200 -39.91 -18.17 -19.86
N ASP A 201 -39.33 -16.98 -19.93
CA ASP A 201 -38.65 -16.56 -21.14
C ASP A 201 -37.70 -17.71 -21.52
N ASN A 202 -37.77 -18.19 -22.75
CA ASN A 202 -37.06 -19.35 -23.33
C ASN A 202 -35.50 -19.29 -23.26
N ARG A 203 -34.91 -18.53 -22.33
CA ARG A 203 -33.47 -18.33 -22.16
C ARG A 203 -32.93 -19.30 -21.08
N PRO A 204 -31.98 -20.19 -21.40
CA PRO A 204 -31.52 -21.26 -20.50
C PRO A 204 -30.76 -20.81 -19.23
N PHE A 205 -30.44 -19.52 -19.09
CA PHE A 205 -29.61 -18.99 -18.00
C PHE A 205 -30.32 -18.06 -17.02
N THR A 206 -31.60 -17.70 -17.26
CA THR A 206 -32.34 -16.75 -16.41
C THR A 206 -32.56 -17.29 -14.99
N GLN A 207 -32.95 -18.56 -14.86
CA GLN A 207 -33.13 -19.22 -13.56
C GLN A 207 -31.82 -19.29 -12.76
N LEU A 208 -30.70 -19.55 -13.44
CA LEU A 208 -29.37 -19.61 -12.81
C LEU A 208 -28.91 -18.24 -12.31
N LEU A 209 -29.20 -17.18 -13.07
CA LEU A 209 -28.92 -15.81 -12.66
C LEU A 209 -29.75 -15.39 -11.44
N LEU A 210 -31.01 -15.79 -11.37
CA LEU A 210 -31.89 -15.49 -10.22
C LEU A 210 -31.46 -16.23 -8.95
N ILE A 211 -31.00 -17.48 -9.04
CA ILE A 211 -30.41 -18.18 -7.90
C ILE A 211 -29.13 -17.47 -7.45
N SER A 212 -28.27 -17.12 -8.41
CA SER A 212 -27.04 -16.37 -8.12
C SER A 212 -27.33 -15.00 -7.48
N PHE A 213 -28.47 -14.38 -7.78
CA PHE A 213 -28.87 -13.11 -7.16
C PHE A 213 -29.06 -13.23 -5.64
N ASN A 214 -29.78 -14.26 -5.16
CA ASN A 214 -29.93 -14.50 -3.72
C ASN A 214 -28.57 -14.73 -3.06
N ASP A 215 -27.69 -15.48 -3.73
CA ASP A 215 -26.34 -15.73 -3.25
C ASP A 215 -25.51 -14.43 -3.17
N LEU A 216 -25.65 -13.54 -4.15
CA LEU A 216 -24.97 -12.24 -4.20
C LEU A 216 -25.49 -11.25 -3.15
N ASP A 217 -26.81 -11.20 -2.93
CA ASP A 217 -27.40 -10.36 -1.90
C ASP A 217 -26.98 -10.83 -0.50
N ARG A 218 -26.94 -12.16 -0.26
CA ARG A 218 -26.38 -12.73 0.97
C ARG A 218 -24.92 -12.39 1.14
N LEU A 219 -24.13 -12.54 0.10
CA LEU A 219 -22.73 -12.11 0.09
C LEU A 219 -22.61 -10.64 0.48
N TYR A 220 -23.45 -9.75 -0.07
CA TYR A 220 -23.45 -8.33 0.28
C TYR A 220 -23.71 -8.11 1.79
N TYR A 221 -24.71 -8.75 2.38
CA TYR A 221 -24.95 -8.64 3.83
C TYR A 221 -23.82 -9.22 4.68
N LEU A 222 -23.25 -10.35 4.27
CA LEU A 222 -22.08 -10.93 4.94
C LEU A 222 -20.86 -10.02 4.81
N THR A 223 -20.74 -9.24 3.73
CA THR A 223 -19.64 -8.27 3.59
C THR A 223 -19.77 -7.10 4.57
N LYS A 224 -21.00 -6.65 4.90
CA LYS A 224 -21.20 -5.62 5.95
C LYS A 224 -20.73 -6.09 7.33
N LYS A 225 -20.79 -7.41 7.59
CA LYS A 225 -20.39 -8.04 8.87
C LYS A 225 -18.91 -8.43 8.93
N ILE A 226 -18.07 -8.05 7.96
CA ILE A 226 -16.65 -8.47 7.87
C ILE A 226 -15.82 -8.10 9.13
N LYS A 227 -16.29 -7.15 9.95
CA LYS A 227 -15.66 -6.80 11.24
C LYS A 227 -15.48 -8.00 12.18
N TYR A 228 -16.28 -9.06 12.04
CA TYR A 228 -16.16 -10.27 12.87
C TYR A 228 -15.11 -11.28 12.37
N ILE A 229 -14.60 -11.12 11.14
CA ILE A 229 -13.55 -11.97 10.56
C ILE A 229 -12.17 -11.46 11.02
N PRO A 230 -11.13 -12.31 11.18
CA PRO A 230 -9.77 -11.86 11.48
C PRO A 230 -9.25 -10.80 10.49
N TYR A 231 -8.52 -9.80 11.00
CA TYR A 231 -8.05 -8.62 10.24
C TYR A 231 -7.37 -8.98 8.92
N PHE A 232 -6.54 -10.02 8.94
CA PHE A 232 -5.75 -10.48 7.80
C PHE A 232 -6.59 -10.78 6.55
N TYR A 233 -7.80 -11.33 6.70
CA TYR A 233 -8.66 -11.69 5.58
C TYR A 233 -9.63 -10.60 5.13
N ARG A 234 -9.84 -9.56 5.96
CA ARG A 234 -10.87 -8.54 5.69
C ARG A 234 -10.63 -7.80 4.39
N TYR A 235 -9.36 -7.54 4.09
CA TYR A 235 -8.95 -6.79 2.91
C TYR A 235 -9.26 -7.57 1.63
N ASP A 236 -8.77 -8.80 1.50
CA ASP A 236 -8.95 -9.61 0.29
C ASP A 236 -10.42 -10.01 0.09
N LEU A 237 -11.12 -10.41 1.16
CA LEU A 237 -12.54 -10.78 1.09
C LEU A 237 -13.41 -9.61 0.60
N ARG A 238 -13.21 -8.41 1.15
CA ARG A 238 -13.95 -7.21 0.72
C ARG A 238 -13.63 -6.88 -0.73
N ARG A 239 -12.37 -6.94 -1.13
CA ARG A 239 -11.93 -6.61 -2.48
C ARG A 239 -12.52 -7.57 -3.52
N ILE A 240 -12.55 -8.87 -3.23
CA ILE A 240 -13.12 -9.88 -4.13
C ILE A 240 -14.62 -9.70 -4.27
N ALA A 241 -15.34 -9.46 -3.17
CA ALA A 241 -16.76 -9.19 -3.24
C ALA A 241 -17.06 -7.99 -4.15
N ILE A 242 -16.32 -6.88 -4.01
CA ILE A 242 -16.46 -5.71 -4.89
C ILE A 242 -16.18 -6.09 -6.35
N LEU A 243 -15.10 -6.83 -6.62
CA LEU A 243 -14.72 -7.22 -7.98
C LEU A 243 -15.75 -8.15 -8.64
N LEU A 244 -16.35 -9.08 -7.91
CA LEU A 244 -17.46 -9.90 -8.40
C LEU A 244 -18.69 -9.05 -8.71
N PHE A 245 -19.04 -8.13 -7.82
CA PHE A 245 -20.21 -7.26 -7.97
C PHE A 245 -20.09 -6.31 -9.16
N ARG A 246 -18.85 -6.00 -9.57
CA ARG A 246 -18.52 -5.20 -10.75
C ARG A 246 -18.56 -5.99 -12.07
N LEU A 247 -18.78 -7.29 -12.07
CA LEU A 247 -19.00 -8.02 -13.33
C LEU A 247 -20.30 -7.52 -13.98
N PRO A 248 -20.34 -7.20 -15.28
CA PRO A 248 -21.53 -6.62 -15.93
C PRO A 248 -22.81 -7.44 -15.71
N ILE A 249 -22.67 -8.77 -15.70
CA ILE A 249 -23.76 -9.74 -15.46
C ILE A 249 -24.42 -9.53 -14.08
N PHE A 250 -23.64 -9.18 -13.05
CA PHE A 250 -24.13 -9.05 -11.68
C PHE A 250 -24.41 -7.59 -11.27
N ASN A 251 -23.73 -6.63 -11.89
CA ASN A 251 -23.77 -5.22 -11.52
C ASN A 251 -25.17 -4.59 -11.63
N SER A 252 -25.99 -4.98 -12.62
CA SER A 252 -27.38 -4.48 -12.70
C SER A 252 -28.24 -4.96 -11.53
N PHE A 253 -28.05 -6.20 -11.10
CA PHE A 253 -28.85 -6.80 -10.03
C PHE A 253 -28.50 -6.23 -8.65
N ILE A 254 -27.22 -6.10 -8.34
CA ILE A 254 -26.75 -5.69 -7.01
C ILE A 254 -27.09 -4.23 -6.69
N ARG A 255 -27.21 -3.39 -7.72
CA ARG A 255 -27.61 -1.98 -7.58
C ARG A 255 -29.05 -1.83 -7.07
N ILE A 256 -29.90 -2.85 -7.23
CA ILE A 256 -31.30 -2.77 -6.79
C ILE A 256 -31.36 -3.06 -5.28
N PRO A 257 -31.94 -2.16 -4.46
CA PRO A 257 -32.12 -2.37 -3.02
C PRO A 257 -32.95 -3.60 -2.72
N ARG A 258 -32.67 -4.31 -1.62
CA ARG A 258 -33.44 -5.52 -1.26
C ARG A 258 -34.89 -5.19 -0.89
N GLN A 259 -35.11 -4.06 -0.22
CA GLN A 259 -36.44 -3.60 0.18
C GLN A 259 -37.39 -3.40 -1.01
N PHE A 260 -36.85 -3.03 -2.19
CA PHE A 260 -37.62 -2.95 -3.44
C PHE A 260 -38.27 -4.30 -3.79
N TRP A 261 -37.50 -5.39 -3.68
CA TRP A 261 -38.00 -6.73 -3.95
C TRP A 261 -39.08 -7.14 -2.94
N GLU A 262 -38.99 -6.70 -1.68
CA GLU A 262 -39.94 -7.06 -0.62
C GLU A 262 -41.28 -6.29 -0.72
N GLN A 263 -41.28 -5.07 -1.26
CA GLN A 263 -42.43 -4.15 -1.20
C GLN A 263 -43.19 -3.98 -2.54
N HIS A 264 -42.55 -4.15 -3.70
CA HIS A 264 -43.15 -3.86 -5.02
C HIS A 264 -43.21 -5.08 -5.97
N TYR A 265 -43.55 -6.25 -5.43
CA TYR A 265 -43.70 -7.53 -6.14
C TYR A 265 -44.64 -7.53 -7.38
N GLN A 266 -45.37 -6.45 -7.68
CA GLN A 266 -46.32 -6.37 -8.78
C GLN A 266 -45.81 -5.56 -9.99
N ASP A 267 -44.82 -4.67 -9.80
CA ASP A 267 -44.30 -3.79 -10.85
C ASP A 267 -43.10 -4.39 -11.62
N ILE A 268 -42.72 -5.62 -11.30
CA ILE A 268 -41.56 -6.35 -11.85
C ILE A 268 -41.66 -6.55 -13.36
N ASN A 269 -42.88 -6.61 -13.89
CA ASN A 269 -43.14 -6.76 -15.34
C ASN A 269 -42.57 -5.58 -16.16
N LYS A 270 -42.21 -4.46 -15.52
CA LYS A 270 -41.52 -3.32 -16.16
C LYS A 270 -40.01 -3.51 -16.26
N LEU A 271 -39.41 -4.41 -15.48
CA LEU A 271 -37.98 -4.72 -15.51
C LEU A 271 -37.70 -5.78 -16.61
N GLN A 272 -37.69 -5.33 -17.86
CA GLN A 272 -37.37 -6.22 -18.98
C GLN A 272 -35.86 -6.47 -19.03
N PHE A 273 -35.45 -7.73 -19.23
CA PHE A 273 -34.08 -8.04 -19.62
C PHE A 273 -33.80 -7.45 -21.00
N GLY A 274 -32.63 -6.84 -21.17
CA GLY A 274 -32.16 -6.42 -22.48
C GLY A 274 -32.27 -7.55 -23.51
N LEU A 275 -32.58 -7.20 -24.76
CA LEU A 275 -32.76 -8.18 -25.85
C LEU A 275 -31.50 -9.04 -26.09
N ASN A 276 -30.31 -8.49 -25.83
CA ASN A 276 -29.02 -9.17 -26.02
C ASN A 276 -28.17 -9.30 -24.75
N ASP A 277 -28.45 -8.48 -23.72
CA ASP A 277 -27.67 -8.44 -22.49
C ASP A 277 -28.56 -8.89 -21.33
N TYR A 278 -28.08 -9.83 -20.51
CA TYR A 278 -28.74 -10.29 -19.28
C TYR A 278 -28.81 -9.19 -18.18
N CYS A 279 -28.72 -7.93 -18.55
CA CYS A 279 -28.79 -6.75 -17.71
C CYS A 279 -30.24 -6.30 -17.53
N LEU A 280 -30.59 -5.93 -16.30
CA LEU A 280 -31.88 -5.30 -15.97
C LEU A 280 -31.92 -3.84 -16.45
N SER A 281 -33.09 -3.39 -16.91
CA SER A 281 -33.34 -1.99 -17.27
C SER A 281 -33.22 -1.04 -16.06
N SER A 282 -33.02 0.26 -16.33
CA SER A 282 -32.79 1.30 -15.34
C SER A 282 -33.89 1.36 -14.25
N PHE A 283 -33.44 1.54 -13.01
CA PHE A 283 -34.28 1.66 -11.81
C PHE A 283 -35.25 2.86 -11.91
N SER A 284 -36.53 2.67 -11.55
CA SER A 284 -37.55 3.74 -11.56
C SER A 284 -37.30 4.74 -10.42
N VAL A 285 -37.14 6.02 -10.76
CA VAL A 285 -36.79 7.10 -9.83
C VAL A 285 -37.84 7.32 -8.74
N ASP A 286 -39.11 7.06 -9.04
CA ASP A 286 -40.26 7.32 -8.15
C ASP A 286 -40.14 6.63 -6.77
N LEU A 287 -39.37 5.55 -6.69
CA LEU A 287 -39.20 4.73 -5.48
C LEU A 287 -38.01 5.14 -4.61
N LEU A 288 -37.14 6.05 -5.08
CA LEU A 288 -36.02 6.59 -4.29
C LEU A 288 -36.46 7.66 -3.27
N GLN A 289 -37.76 7.93 -3.15
CA GLN A 289 -38.30 8.95 -2.24
C GLN A 289 -38.23 8.52 -0.76
N HIS A 290 -38.23 7.22 -0.47
CA HIS A 290 -38.12 6.70 0.89
C HIS A 290 -36.66 6.71 1.38
N SER A 291 -36.43 7.17 2.63
CA SER A 291 -35.10 7.29 3.24
C SER A 291 -34.32 5.98 3.22
N ASP A 292 -35.00 4.88 3.52
CA ASP A 292 -34.37 3.58 3.74
C ASP A 292 -33.94 2.96 2.41
N ILE A 293 -34.79 3.09 1.38
CA ILE A 293 -34.48 2.62 0.02
C ILE A 293 -33.35 3.46 -0.58
N MET A 294 -33.37 4.78 -0.37
CA MET A 294 -32.33 5.69 -0.85
C MET A 294 -30.98 5.43 -0.15
N ALA A 295 -31.00 5.18 1.15
CA ALA A 295 -29.81 4.81 1.92
C ALA A 295 -29.22 3.50 1.41
N ASP A 296 -30.04 2.45 1.25
CA ASP A 296 -29.58 1.16 0.73
C ASP A 296 -29.07 1.26 -0.72
N TYR A 297 -29.70 2.08 -1.55
CA TYR A 297 -29.28 2.34 -2.93
C TYR A 297 -27.91 3.04 -3.00
N ILE A 298 -27.74 4.13 -2.23
CA ILE A 298 -26.48 4.86 -2.14
C ILE A 298 -25.38 3.98 -1.57
N GLU A 299 -25.66 3.20 -0.53
CA GLU A 299 -24.67 2.28 0.04
C GLU A 299 -24.21 1.26 -1.00
N ARG A 300 -25.13 0.67 -1.77
CA ARG A 300 -24.80 -0.29 -2.85
C ARG A 300 -23.98 0.37 -3.95
N ILE A 301 -24.34 1.57 -4.40
CA ILE A 301 -23.56 2.33 -5.40
C ILE A 301 -22.18 2.70 -4.87
N SER A 302 -22.09 3.18 -3.63
CA SER A 302 -20.81 3.55 -3.04
C SER A 302 -19.88 2.34 -2.85
N PHE A 303 -20.45 1.15 -2.63
CA PHE A 303 -19.74 -0.11 -2.49
C PHE A 303 -19.25 -0.69 -3.83
N VAL A 304 -20.08 -0.65 -4.88
CA VAL A 304 -19.76 -1.23 -6.20
C VAL A 304 -19.06 -0.22 -7.12
N GLY A 305 -19.41 1.06 -7.02
CA GLY A 305 -18.97 2.14 -7.91
C GLY A 305 -19.61 2.05 -9.30
N TRP A 306 -18.89 2.51 -10.32
CA TRP A 306 -19.35 2.51 -11.71
C TRP A 306 -18.29 1.92 -12.65
N LEU A 307 -18.75 1.36 -13.78
CA LEU A 307 -17.93 0.62 -14.76
C LEU A 307 -17.61 1.46 -16.01
N SER A 308 -18.59 2.25 -16.49
CA SER A 308 -18.50 3.00 -17.75
C SER A 308 -19.02 4.43 -17.58
N ARG A 309 -18.67 5.29 -18.56
CA ARG A 309 -19.23 6.65 -18.67
C ARG A 309 -20.76 6.64 -18.78
N THR A 310 -21.34 5.68 -19.49
CA THR A 310 -22.80 5.54 -19.63
C THR A 310 -23.44 5.23 -18.27
N GLN A 311 -22.88 4.29 -17.52
CA GLN A 311 -23.38 3.95 -16.19
C GLN A 311 -23.24 5.13 -15.22
N PHE A 312 -22.16 5.91 -15.32
CA PHE A 312 -22.00 7.13 -14.54
C PHE A 312 -23.13 8.13 -14.83
N GLN A 313 -23.45 8.36 -16.11
CA GLN A 313 -24.53 9.27 -16.51
C GLN A 313 -25.91 8.78 -16.07
N GLU A 314 -26.19 7.48 -16.17
CA GLU A 314 -27.44 6.88 -15.69
C GLU A 314 -27.65 7.11 -14.19
N ILE A 315 -26.60 6.84 -13.39
CA ILE A 315 -26.63 7.04 -11.93
C ILE A 315 -26.73 8.54 -11.58
N TRP A 316 -26.04 9.39 -12.34
CA TRP A 316 -26.11 10.83 -12.14
C TRP A 316 -27.52 11.39 -12.40
N VAL A 317 -28.17 10.95 -13.48
CA VAL A 317 -29.55 11.35 -13.80
C VAL A 317 -30.53 10.81 -12.76
N SER A 318 -30.36 9.57 -12.27
CA SER A 318 -31.21 9.04 -11.20
C SER A 318 -31.05 9.83 -9.89
N PHE A 319 -29.83 10.25 -9.55
CA PHE A 319 -29.59 11.14 -8.42
C PHE A 319 -30.27 12.49 -8.61
N LEU A 320 -30.12 13.16 -9.75
CA LEU A 320 -30.79 14.46 -9.98
C LEU A 320 -32.32 14.35 -9.95
N ALA A 321 -32.87 13.28 -10.52
CA ALA A 321 -34.30 13.08 -10.57
C ALA A 321 -34.90 12.76 -9.18
N SER A 322 -34.12 12.13 -8.28
CA SER A 322 -34.56 11.85 -6.89
C SER A 322 -34.67 13.10 -5.99
N ILE A 323 -34.04 14.22 -6.36
CA ILE A 323 -34.06 15.46 -5.58
C ILE A 323 -35.43 16.14 -5.62
N ASN A 324 -36.09 16.10 -6.77
CA ASN A 324 -37.34 16.80 -7.00
C ASN A 324 -38.49 15.79 -6.93
N PRO A 325 -39.32 15.79 -5.87
CA PRO A 325 -40.57 15.07 -5.98
C PRO A 325 -41.34 15.66 -7.17
N PRO A 326 -41.89 14.83 -8.08
CA PRO A 326 -42.70 15.27 -9.22
C PRO A 326 -43.95 16.08 -8.81
N ASN A 327 -44.22 16.22 -7.51
CA ASN A 327 -45.34 16.97 -6.96
C ASN A 327 -45.00 18.43 -6.59
N SER A 328 -43.78 18.91 -6.82
CA SER A 328 -43.42 20.32 -6.53
C SER A 328 -43.55 21.27 -7.73
N SER A 329 -43.58 20.76 -8.97
CA SER A 329 -43.55 21.60 -10.17
C SER A 329 -44.88 21.72 -10.93
N ASN A 330 -45.95 21.03 -10.51
CA ASN A 330 -47.24 21.04 -11.22
C ASN A 330 -48.41 21.68 -10.47
N ASN A 331 -48.16 22.33 -9.33
CA ASN A 331 -49.20 23.14 -8.68
C ASN A 331 -48.74 24.60 -8.66
N GLU A 332 -49.26 25.39 -9.60
CA GLU A 332 -49.30 26.87 -9.56
C GLU A 332 -50.11 27.42 -8.36
N ASN A 333 -50.22 26.67 -7.26
CA ASN A 333 -50.93 27.04 -6.05
C ASN A 333 -49.94 27.11 -4.89
N GLU A 334 -49.38 28.30 -4.67
CA GLU A 334 -48.55 28.70 -3.51
C GLU A 334 -49.29 28.61 -2.15
N GLN A 335 -50.32 27.77 -2.00
CA GLN A 335 -51.13 27.68 -0.78
C GLN A 335 -51.10 26.30 -0.08
N THR A 336 -50.36 25.31 -0.59
CA THR A 336 -50.22 23.99 0.05
C THR A 336 -48.83 23.70 0.60
N THR A 337 -48.07 24.73 0.99
CA THR A 337 -46.82 24.57 1.76
C THR A 337 -47.06 24.49 3.26
N ASN A 338 -48.30 24.71 3.73
CA ASN A 338 -48.62 24.76 5.17
C ASN A 338 -49.11 23.45 5.80
N ASN A 339 -49.23 22.34 5.05
CA ASN A 339 -49.74 21.06 5.57
C ASN A 339 -48.76 19.89 5.38
N LEU A 340 -47.44 20.12 5.36
CA LEU A 340 -46.51 19.02 5.66
C LEU A 340 -46.44 18.87 7.17
N THR A 341 -46.72 17.67 7.67
CA THR A 341 -46.53 17.37 9.09
C THR A 341 -45.05 17.55 9.45
N LYS A 342 -44.74 17.90 10.71
CA LYS A 342 -43.34 18.05 11.16
C LYS A 342 -42.52 16.79 10.91
N GLU A 343 -43.17 15.62 10.91
CA GLU A 343 -42.56 14.32 10.67
C GLU A 343 -42.16 14.14 9.19
N GLU A 344 -43.02 14.51 8.24
CA GLU A 344 -42.69 14.48 6.79
C GLU A 344 -41.54 15.44 6.44
N ILE A 345 -41.48 16.61 7.11
CA ILE A 345 -40.35 17.55 6.95
C ILE A 345 -39.05 16.95 7.49
N LEU A 346 -39.10 16.19 8.59
CA LEU A 346 -37.92 15.53 9.13
C LEU A 346 -37.44 14.37 8.25
N GLU A 347 -38.37 13.57 7.72
CA GLU A 347 -38.05 12.47 6.80
C GLU A 347 -37.46 12.98 5.48
N THR A 348 -38.04 14.04 4.91
CA THR A 348 -37.50 14.68 3.69
C THR A 348 -36.13 15.32 3.93
N ASN A 349 -35.89 15.92 5.09
CA ASN A 349 -34.55 16.41 5.44
C ASN A 349 -33.55 15.25 5.60
N ALA A 350 -33.97 14.13 6.19
CA ALA A 350 -33.13 12.95 6.36
C ALA A 350 -32.78 12.32 4.99
N THR A 351 -33.74 12.18 4.08
CA THR A 351 -33.50 11.66 2.72
C THR A 351 -32.52 12.56 1.96
N GLN A 352 -32.67 13.88 2.06
CA GLN A 352 -31.76 14.84 1.43
C GLN A 352 -30.35 14.77 2.02
N CYS A 353 -30.19 14.59 3.33
CA CYS A 353 -28.87 14.41 3.94
C CYS A 353 -28.16 13.15 3.44
N VAL A 354 -28.89 12.04 3.35
CA VAL A 354 -28.38 10.78 2.79
C VAL A 354 -28.03 10.98 1.31
N TRP A 355 -28.87 11.66 0.55
CA TRP A 355 -28.64 12.00 -0.85
C TRP A 355 -27.34 12.79 -1.04
N ILE A 356 -27.12 13.86 -0.27
CA ILE A 356 -25.90 14.68 -0.32
C ILE A 356 -24.65 13.84 -0.04
N ARG A 357 -24.70 12.97 0.99
CA ARG A 357 -23.60 12.04 1.31
C ARG A 357 -23.36 11.03 0.18
N GLY A 358 -24.40 10.59 -0.50
CA GLY A 358 -24.29 9.70 -1.65
C GLY A 358 -23.64 10.37 -2.85
N VAL A 359 -24.07 11.57 -3.20
CA VAL A 359 -23.54 12.30 -4.36
C VAL A 359 -22.09 12.72 -4.15
N THR A 360 -21.74 13.20 -2.95
CA THR A 360 -20.34 13.49 -2.61
C THR A 360 -19.44 12.28 -2.78
N THR A 361 -19.81 11.15 -2.17
CA THR A 361 -19.00 9.92 -2.28
C THR A 361 -18.93 9.41 -3.72
N PHE A 362 -20.01 9.55 -4.48
CA PHE A 362 -20.05 9.20 -5.90
C PHE A 362 -19.10 10.03 -6.76
N LEU A 363 -19.10 11.35 -6.62
CA LEU A 363 -18.21 12.24 -7.36
C LEU A 363 -16.75 12.09 -6.89
N LEU A 364 -16.50 11.96 -5.58
CA LEU A 364 -15.15 11.74 -5.05
C LEU A 364 -14.56 10.40 -5.48
N ASN A 365 -15.38 9.39 -5.77
CA ASN A 365 -14.89 8.13 -6.36
C ASN A 365 -14.26 8.32 -7.76
N ALA A 366 -14.43 9.48 -8.40
CA ALA A 366 -13.67 9.83 -9.61
C ALA A 366 -12.16 10.02 -9.32
N LEU A 367 -11.78 10.41 -8.10
CA LEU A 367 -10.38 10.64 -7.67
C LEU A 367 -9.58 9.34 -7.40
N ARG A 368 -10.05 8.17 -7.82
CA ARG A 368 -9.32 6.90 -7.57
C ARG A 368 -8.19 6.70 -8.59
N LEU A 369 -7.02 6.28 -8.10
CA LEU A 369 -5.75 6.29 -8.84
C LEU A 369 -5.67 5.35 -10.06
N ASN A 370 -6.03 4.07 -9.88
CA ASN A 370 -5.78 3.06 -10.92
C ASN A 370 -6.96 2.97 -11.91
N CYS A 371 -8.18 2.81 -11.39
CA CYS A 371 -9.41 2.83 -12.16
C CYS A 371 -10.40 3.79 -11.52
N THR A 372 -10.81 4.82 -12.25
CA THR A 372 -11.82 5.78 -11.77
C THR A 372 -13.12 5.06 -11.44
N GLY A 373 -13.75 5.40 -10.33
CA GLY A 373 -15.02 4.79 -9.95
C GLY A 373 -14.93 3.33 -9.52
N ASN A 374 -13.74 2.75 -9.29
CA ASN A 374 -13.54 1.39 -8.80
C ASN A 374 -13.29 1.32 -7.29
N PRO A 375 -14.25 0.88 -6.46
CA PRO A 375 -14.06 0.81 -5.03
C PRO A 375 -13.03 -0.20 -4.55
N ALA A 376 -12.65 -1.16 -5.40
CA ALA A 376 -11.60 -2.12 -5.12
C ALA A 376 -10.20 -1.47 -5.09
N ASP A 377 -10.04 -0.31 -5.75
CA ASP A 377 -8.87 0.55 -5.64
C ASP A 377 -9.01 1.46 -4.42
N MET A 378 -8.56 1.00 -3.25
CA MET A 378 -8.76 1.71 -1.98
C MET A 378 -8.04 3.07 -1.90
N THR A 379 -7.06 3.32 -2.76
CA THR A 379 -6.22 4.53 -2.71
C THR A 379 -6.76 5.65 -3.60
N PHE A 380 -7.03 6.80 -2.99
CA PHE A 380 -7.35 8.04 -3.69
C PHE A 380 -6.08 8.74 -4.20
N GLU A 381 -6.23 9.55 -5.26
CA GLU A 381 -5.16 10.32 -5.87
C GLU A 381 -4.67 11.40 -4.92
N HIS A 382 -3.43 11.23 -4.44
CA HIS A 382 -2.77 12.17 -3.54
C HIS A 382 -1.70 12.94 -4.28
N ARG A 383 -1.68 14.27 -4.11
CA ARG A 383 -0.52 15.09 -4.44
C ARG A 383 0.04 15.75 -3.20
N CYS A 384 1.33 15.56 -3.00
CA CYS A 384 2.01 16.10 -1.84
C CYS A 384 2.15 17.61 -1.91
N ARG A 385 2.03 18.25 -0.75
CA ARG A 385 2.42 19.66 -0.54
C ARG A 385 3.93 19.84 -0.55
N ASN A 386 4.63 18.81 -0.07
CA ASN A 386 6.07 18.82 0.09
C ASN A 386 6.76 18.81 -1.27
N LYS A 387 7.59 19.83 -1.54
CA LYS A 387 8.37 19.96 -2.77
C LYS A 387 9.39 18.83 -2.90
N SER A 388 9.81 18.55 -4.13
CA SER A 388 10.88 17.59 -4.41
C SER A 388 12.17 18.01 -3.70
N ILE A 389 12.83 17.05 -3.06
CA ILE A 389 14.04 17.30 -2.26
C ILE A 389 15.26 17.41 -3.19
N PRO A 390 15.99 18.55 -3.21
CA PRO A 390 17.16 18.73 -4.09
C PRO A 390 18.27 17.69 -3.88
N PHE A 391 18.48 17.26 -2.63
CA PHE A 391 19.43 16.19 -2.29
C PHE A 391 19.25 14.93 -3.13
N LEU A 392 18.00 14.52 -3.38
CA LEU A 392 17.70 13.27 -4.08
C LEU A 392 18.08 13.31 -5.57
N LEU A 393 18.30 14.51 -6.12
CA LEU A 393 18.79 14.68 -7.49
C LEU A 393 20.31 14.51 -7.61
N THR A 394 21.03 14.52 -6.49
CA THR A 394 22.48 14.27 -6.46
C THR A 394 22.80 12.78 -6.56
N ASP A 395 24.00 12.44 -7.03
CA ASP A 395 24.44 11.03 -7.14
C ASP A 395 24.37 10.30 -5.78
N ILE A 396 24.78 10.97 -4.69
CA ILE A 396 24.72 10.46 -3.32
C ILE A 396 23.27 10.28 -2.86
N GLY A 397 22.37 11.18 -3.27
CA GLY A 397 20.94 11.05 -3.03
C GLY A 397 20.29 9.89 -3.79
N GLY A 398 20.71 9.65 -5.04
CA GLY A 398 20.31 8.48 -5.82
C GLY A 398 20.76 7.18 -5.16
N GLN A 399 22.00 7.14 -4.69
CA GLN A 399 22.57 6.03 -3.90
C GLN A 399 21.79 5.79 -2.60
N TYR A 400 21.45 6.85 -1.86
CA TYR A 400 20.58 6.77 -0.69
C TYR A 400 19.24 6.13 -1.03
N MET A 401 18.56 6.60 -2.10
CA MET A 401 17.27 6.04 -2.52
C MET A 401 17.36 4.56 -2.90
N GLN A 402 18.45 4.14 -3.55
CA GLN A 402 18.70 2.74 -3.84
C GLN A 402 18.80 1.92 -2.55
N THR A 403 19.57 2.37 -1.55
CA THR A 403 19.67 1.65 -0.27
C THR A 403 18.37 1.64 0.52
N ARG A 404 17.67 2.78 0.58
CA ARG A 404 16.36 2.90 1.22
C ARG A 404 15.31 1.99 0.59
N SER A 405 15.33 1.82 -0.74
CA SER A 405 14.41 0.93 -1.45
C SER A 405 14.55 -0.54 -1.06
N THR A 406 15.70 -0.93 -0.48
CA THR A 406 15.90 -2.31 -0.02
C THR A 406 15.20 -2.62 1.30
N LEU A 407 14.93 -1.61 2.13
CA LEU A 407 14.47 -1.79 3.50
C LEU A 407 12.96 -1.94 3.63
N ASP A 408 12.15 -1.25 2.81
CA ASP A 408 10.76 -1.67 2.65
C ASP A 408 9.97 -1.00 1.51
N THR A 409 8.91 -1.73 1.16
CA THR A 409 7.76 -1.59 0.25
C THR A 409 7.02 -0.24 0.16
N SER A 410 7.57 0.84 0.71
CA SER A 410 6.93 2.15 0.74
C SER A 410 7.92 3.31 0.52
N SER A 411 8.78 3.15 -0.48
CA SER A 411 9.63 4.22 -1.03
C SER A 411 8.86 5.54 -1.20
N ASN A 412 7.58 5.44 -1.57
CA ASN A 412 6.67 6.57 -1.75
C ASN A 412 6.31 7.33 -0.47
N ASN A 413 6.59 6.84 0.75
CA ASN A 413 6.17 7.54 1.98
C ASN A 413 6.86 8.89 2.20
N LEU A 414 8.08 9.08 1.68
CA LEU A 414 8.76 10.38 1.71
C LEU A 414 8.08 11.39 0.78
N PHE A 415 7.38 10.88 -0.24
CA PHE A 415 6.52 11.61 -1.15
C PHE A 415 5.04 11.40 -0.80
N LYS A 416 4.70 11.26 0.49
CA LYS A 416 3.33 11.31 1.01
C LYS A 416 3.25 12.35 2.13
N ASN A 417 2.09 12.96 2.31
CA ASN A 417 1.90 13.86 3.45
C ASN A 417 1.90 13.06 4.75
N ILE A 418 2.55 13.61 5.76
CA ILE A 418 2.80 12.96 7.05
C ILE A 418 1.47 12.64 7.78
N GLU A 419 0.48 13.53 7.73
CA GLU A 419 -0.82 13.31 8.38
C GLU A 419 -1.64 12.14 7.79
N ARG A 420 -1.27 11.64 6.60
CA ARG A 420 -2.05 10.64 5.85
C ARG A 420 -1.61 9.20 6.06
N LEU A 421 -0.50 8.97 6.75
CA LEU A 421 0.12 7.64 6.84
C LEU A 421 -0.82 6.56 7.42
N GLY A 422 -1.76 6.94 8.30
CA GLY A 422 -2.78 6.06 8.88
C GLY A 422 -4.13 6.02 8.14
N THR A 423 -4.38 6.91 7.16
CA THR A 423 -5.67 7.07 6.46
C THR A 423 -5.49 7.06 4.94
N GLN A 424 -4.65 6.19 4.42
CA GLN A 424 -4.35 6.13 2.98
C GLN A 424 -5.58 5.75 2.14
N ASP A 425 -6.51 5.01 2.74
CA ASP A 425 -7.74 4.55 2.11
C ASP A 425 -8.90 5.55 2.19
N LEU A 426 -8.73 6.65 2.93
CA LEU A 426 -9.78 7.63 3.19
C LEU A 426 -9.39 8.97 2.58
N LEU A 427 -10.41 9.72 2.16
CA LEU A 427 -10.24 11.11 1.77
C LEU A 427 -9.96 11.94 3.03
N SER A 428 -8.87 12.70 3.01
CA SER A 428 -8.45 13.57 4.11
C SER A 428 -8.32 15.01 3.62
N TYR A 429 -8.26 15.97 4.55
CA TYR A 429 -7.87 17.33 4.22
C TYR A 429 -6.47 17.34 3.58
N GLY A 430 -6.26 18.22 2.59
CA GLY A 430 -5.00 18.29 1.84
C GLY A 430 -4.75 17.11 0.89
N GLN A 431 -5.81 16.56 0.29
CA GLN A 431 -5.73 15.50 -0.73
C GLN A 431 -4.93 15.96 -1.96
N LEU A 432 -5.15 17.21 -2.37
CA LEU A 432 -4.42 17.92 -3.41
C LEU A 432 -3.72 19.14 -2.79
N SER A 433 -2.49 19.42 -3.23
CA SER A 433 -1.73 20.60 -2.83
C SER A 433 -2.27 21.88 -3.45
N TYR A 434 -2.07 23.02 -2.78
CA TYR A 434 -2.41 24.36 -3.26
C TYR A 434 -1.90 24.60 -4.69
N ASP A 435 -0.62 24.34 -4.95
CA ASP A 435 0.01 24.51 -6.27
C ASP A 435 -0.72 23.74 -7.37
N THR A 436 -1.25 22.57 -7.03
CA THR A 436 -1.88 21.68 -8.00
C THR A 436 -3.29 22.11 -8.37
N ILE A 437 -4.01 22.67 -7.40
CA ILE A 437 -5.33 23.25 -7.60
C ILE A 437 -5.17 24.57 -8.37
N LEU A 438 -4.22 25.42 -7.97
CA LEU A 438 -3.95 26.70 -8.63
C LEU A 438 -3.50 26.52 -10.08
N THR A 439 -2.57 25.60 -10.36
CA THR A 439 -2.17 25.29 -11.74
C THR A 439 -3.33 24.79 -12.60
N SER A 440 -4.26 24.02 -12.04
CA SER A 440 -5.46 23.55 -12.77
C SER A 440 -6.42 24.68 -13.15
N ILE A 441 -6.58 25.67 -12.26
CA ILE A 441 -7.44 26.83 -12.49
C ILE A 441 -6.79 27.77 -13.51
N GLN A 442 -5.47 27.95 -13.45
CA GLN A 442 -4.71 28.79 -14.36
C GLN A 442 -4.57 28.19 -15.77
N SER A 443 -4.40 26.86 -15.89
CA SER A 443 -4.24 26.18 -17.18
C SER A 443 -5.46 26.28 -18.09
N ASN A 444 -6.66 26.41 -17.54
CA ASN A 444 -7.87 26.64 -18.32
C ASN A 444 -7.87 28.00 -19.04
N ASN A 445 -7.02 28.95 -18.63
CA ASN A 445 -7.05 30.31 -19.13
C ASN A 445 -5.96 30.65 -20.16
N THR A 446 -4.80 29.95 -20.24
CA THR A 446 -3.71 30.44 -21.13
C THR A 446 -2.73 29.47 -21.83
N LEU A 447 -2.66 28.15 -21.61
CA LEU A 447 -1.76 27.26 -22.39
C LEU A 447 -2.23 25.79 -22.36
N PRO A 448 -1.88 24.95 -23.37
CA PRO A 448 -2.14 23.51 -23.29
C PRO A 448 -1.40 22.90 -22.09
N LEU A 449 -2.10 22.07 -21.35
CA LEU A 449 -1.65 21.45 -20.10
C LEU A 449 -0.31 20.71 -20.31
N PRO A 450 0.62 20.76 -19.32
CA PRO A 450 1.80 19.92 -19.35
C PRO A 450 1.39 18.44 -19.34
N VAL A 451 1.92 17.67 -20.29
CA VAL A 451 1.72 16.23 -20.42
C VAL A 451 1.91 15.55 -19.05
N ASN A 452 0.86 14.88 -18.54
CA ASN A 452 0.74 14.21 -17.23
C ASN A 452 0.12 15.01 -16.05
N SER A 453 -0.60 16.11 -16.29
CA SER A 453 -1.45 16.74 -15.26
C SER A 453 -2.54 15.75 -14.73
N LEU A 454 -2.98 15.83 -13.46
CA LEU A 454 -4.02 14.90 -12.94
C LEU A 454 -5.30 15.02 -13.73
N PHE A 455 -5.64 16.25 -14.08
CA PHE A 455 -6.82 16.55 -14.84
C PHE A 455 -6.68 16.01 -16.26
N ASP A 456 -5.52 16.05 -16.92
CA ASP A 456 -5.34 15.29 -18.17
C ASP A 456 -5.57 13.80 -17.95
N ARG A 457 -5.17 13.19 -16.83
CA ARG A 457 -5.44 11.76 -16.57
C ARG A 457 -6.92 11.47 -16.28
N LEU A 458 -7.60 12.32 -15.52
CA LEU A 458 -9.03 12.22 -15.21
C LEU A 458 -9.89 12.47 -16.46
N PHE A 459 -9.54 13.48 -17.27
CA PHE A 459 -10.21 13.86 -18.50
C PHE A 459 -9.88 12.91 -19.67
N SER A 460 -8.62 12.49 -19.86
CA SER A 460 -8.21 11.64 -21.00
C SER A 460 -8.48 10.14 -20.82
N ARG A 461 -8.49 9.58 -19.60
CA ARG A 461 -8.68 8.13 -19.43
C ARG A 461 -10.14 7.67 -19.62
N HIS A 462 -11.12 8.54 -19.36
CA HIS A 462 -12.54 8.16 -19.45
C HIS A 462 -13.48 9.19 -20.11
N GLY A 463 -13.00 10.40 -20.45
CA GLY A 463 -13.82 11.42 -21.10
C GLY A 463 -15.07 11.81 -20.30
N LEU A 464 -14.96 11.86 -18.97
CA LEU A 464 -16.06 12.25 -18.08
C LEU A 464 -16.17 13.77 -17.95
N ASP A 465 -17.37 14.30 -18.15
CA ASP A 465 -17.66 15.72 -18.01
C ASP A 465 -18.01 16.07 -16.55
N LEU A 466 -17.04 15.93 -15.64
CA LEU A 466 -17.23 16.25 -14.21
C LEU A 466 -17.56 17.74 -14.00
N THR A 467 -17.02 18.63 -14.85
CA THR A 467 -17.24 20.08 -14.79
C THR A 467 -18.72 20.44 -14.86
N SER A 468 -19.47 19.84 -15.79
CA SER A 468 -20.92 20.05 -15.89
C SER A 468 -21.69 19.52 -14.67
N SER A 469 -21.29 18.36 -14.15
CA SER A 469 -21.96 17.78 -12.97
C SER A 469 -21.74 18.63 -11.71
N LEU A 470 -20.52 19.17 -11.56
CA LEU A 470 -20.18 20.07 -10.45
C LEU A 470 -20.91 21.40 -10.59
N GLN A 471 -20.98 22.00 -11.77
CA GLN A 471 -21.69 23.26 -11.95
C GLN A 471 -23.17 23.15 -11.57
N ILE A 472 -23.88 22.12 -12.05
CA ILE A 472 -25.30 21.89 -11.71
C ILE A 472 -25.46 21.72 -10.18
N LEU A 473 -24.58 20.94 -9.55
CA LEU A 473 -24.63 20.70 -8.12
C LEU A 473 -24.38 21.98 -7.30
N ILE A 474 -23.43 22.82 -7.74
CA ILE A 474 -23.11 24.09 -7.08
C ILE A 474 -24.28 25.06 -7.20
N GLU A 475 -24.89 25.18 -8.38
CA GLU A 475 -26.09 26.02 -8.57
C GLU A 475 -27.26 25.56 -7.66
N LEU A 476 -27.44 24.24 -7.51
CA LEU A 476 -28.42 23.68 -6.57
C LEU A 476 -28.09 24.02 -5.12
N TYR A 477 -26.82 23.86 -4.70
CA TYR A 477 -26.39 24.18 -3.34
C TYR A 477 -26.55 25.65 -3.01
N VAL A 478 -26.10 26.55 -3.91
CA VAL A 478 -26.27 27.99 -3.77
C VAL A 478 -27.74 28.35 -3.65
N ARG A 479 -28.60 27.78 -4.49
CA ARG A 479 -30.06 28.01 -4.42
C ARG A 479 -30.64 27.57 -3.08
N TRP A 480 -30.33 26.36 -2.62
CA TRP A 480 -30.86 25.84 -1.35
C TRP A 480 -30.41 26.67 -0.15
N LEU A 481 -29.17 27.12 -0.16
CA LEU A 481 -28.57 27.90 0.90
C LEU A 481 -29.13 29.34 0.94
N THR A 482 -29.31 29.98 -0.22
CA THR A 482 -29.78 31.38 -0.32
C THR A 482 -31.29 31.55 -0.18
N THR A 483 -32.11 30.70 -0.80
CA THR A 483 -33.57 30.92 -0.84
C THR A 483 -34.31 30.38 0.40
N ASN A 484 -33.71 29.44 1.14
CA ASN A 484 -34.40 28.72 2.23
C ASN A 484 -33.81 28.98 3.62
N SER A 485 -33.19 30.15 3.83
CA SER A 485 -32.38 30.49 5.02
C SER A 485 -33.01 30.10 6.37
N ASN A 486 -34.34 30.15 6.49
CA ASN A 486 -35.04 29.97 7.77
C ASN A 486 -35.71 28.59 7.98
N ASN A 487 -35.83 27.74 6.95
CA ASN A 487 -36.59 26.47 7.05
C ASN A 487 -35.76 25.19 6.91
N LEU A 488 -34.48 25.27 6.56
CA LEU A 488 -33.60 24.10 6.48
C LEU A 488 -33.02 23.72 7.85
N CYS A 489 -33.06 22.42 8.19
CA CYS A 489 -32.47 21.87 9.40
C CYS A 489 -30.94 22.09 9.42
N LEU A 490 -30.38 22.36 10.60
CA LEU A 490 -28.94 22.50 10.86
C LEU A 490 -28.11 21.35 10.26
N GLN A 491 -28.61 20.12 10.36
CA GLN A 491 -27.95 18.92 9.84
C GLN A 491 -27.78 18.95 8.32
N LEU A 492 -28.80 19.41 7.60
CA LEU A 492 -28.75 19.54 6.14
C LEU A 492 -27.77 20.63 5.74
N LYS A 493 -27.79 21.77 6.43
CA LYS A 493 -26.82 22.87 6.22
C LYS A 493 -25.39 22.38 6.44
N TYR A 494 -25.14 21.63 7.51
CA TYR A 494 -23.83 21.04 7.78
C TYR A 494 -23.37 20.12 6.65
N GLU A 495 -24.23 19.20 6.18
CA GLU A 495 -23.86 18.28 5.10
C GLU A 495 -23.68 19.00 3.76
N LEU A 496 -24.44 20.07 3.46
CA LEU A 496 -24.26 20.91 2.28
C LEU A 496 -22.91 21.62 2.28
N ILE A 497 -22.53 22.27 3.38
CA ILE A 497 -21.23 22.95 3.44
C ILE A 497 -20.09 21.92 3.43
N ARG A 498 -20.26 20.81 4.17
CA ARG A 498 -19.29 19.71 4.20
C ARG A 498 -19.06 19.12 2.81
N SER A 499 -20.14 18.82 2.08
CA SER A 499 -20.07 18.29 0.71
C SER A 499 -19.36 19.24 -0.22
N PHE A 500 -19.69 20.52 -0.15
CA PHE A 500 -19.10 21.55 -1.00
C PHE A 500 -17.59 21.71 -0.76
N ILE A 501 -17.15 21.67 0.50
CA ILE A 501 -15.73 21.70 0.87
C ILE A 501 -14.99 20.46 0.37
N TYR A 502 -15.53 19.25 0.48
CA TYR A 502 -14.85 18.06 -0.06
C TYR A 502 -14.79 18.06 -1.60
N LEU A 503 -15.84 18.56 -2.26
CA LEU A 503 -15.87 18.68 -3.73
C LEU A 503 -14.94 19.78 -4.25
N SER A 504 -14.49 20.71 -3.40
CA SER A 504 -13.58 21.78 -3.82
C SER A 504 -12.22 21.29 -4.35
N ASP A 505 -11.81 20.06 -4.07
CA ASP A 505 -10.64 19.43 -4.69
C ASP A 505 -10.85 19.14 -6.19
N LEU A 506 -12.09 19.08 -6.66
CA LEU A 506 -12.44 18.83 -8.06
C LEU A 506 -12.72 20.11 -8.86
N PHE A 507 -12.66 21.30 -8.23
CA PHE A 507 -12.97 22.55 -8.91
C PHE A 507 -11.92 22.90 -9.95
N THR A 508 -12.40 23.37 -11.09
CA THR A 508 -11.57 23.70 -12.26
C THR A 508 -11.70 25.15 -12.68
N SER A 509 -12.74 25.86 -12.23
CA SER A 509 -12.97 27.27 -12.54
C SER A 509 -12.92 28.14 -11.29
N SER A 510 -12.48 29.39 -11.47
CA SER A 510 -12.47 30.40 -10.40
C SER A 510 -13.88 30.77 -9.91
N GLN A 511 -14.89 30.70 -10.79
CA GLN A 511 -16.29 30.95 -10.44
C GLN A 511 -16.84 29.94 -9.42
N GLN A 512 -16.43 28.66 -9.53
CA GLN A 512 -16.84 27.64 -8.55
C GLN A 512 -16.27 27.94 -7.16
N LEU A 513 -15.06 28.50 -7.10
CA LEU A 513 -14.43 28.92 -5.85
C LEU A 513 -15.01 30.21 -5.28
N SER A 514 -15.36 31.19 -6.12
CA SER A 514 -16.04 32.42 -5.65
C SER A 514 -17.37 32.09 -4.99
N ASN A 515 -18.16 31.21 -5.62
CA ASN A 515 -19.42 30.75 -5.03
C ASN A 515 -19.21 30.07 -3.67
N LEU A 516 -18.11 29.34 -3.48
CA LEU A 516 -17.75 28.76 -2.17
C LEU A 516 -17.41 29.82 -1.14
N TYR A 517 -16.58 30.78 -1.54
CA TYR A 517 -16.19 31.87 -0.67
C TYR A 517 -17.40 32.70 -0.22
N ASP A 518 -18.22 33.14 -1.17
CA ASP A 518 -19.37 34.02 -0.90
C ASP A 518 -20.38 33.33 0.03
N LEU A 519 -20.70 32.06 -0.21
CA LEU A 519 -21.56 31.29 0.68
C LEU A 519 -20.97 31.17 2.08
N CYS A 520 -19.69 30.79 2.20
CA CYS A 520 -19.07 30.66 3.50
C CYS A 520 -18.98 31.99 4.27
N ASP A 521 -18.79 33.13 3.58
CA ASP A 521 -18.74 34.46 4.21
C ASP A 521 -20.13 34.92 4.68
N GLU A 522 -21.16 34.73 3.85
CA GLU A 522 -22.56 34.99 4.24
C GLU A 522 -22.95 34.18 5.49
N TYR A 523 -22.59 32.89 5.53
CA TYR A 523 -22.87 32.03 6.69
C TYR A 523 -22.05 32.39 7.91
N PHE A 524 -20.78 32.76 7.74
CA PHE A 524 -19.95 33.21 8.85
C PHE A 524 -20.53 34.46 9.53
N ARG A 525 -21.05 35.41 8.76
CA ARG A 525 -21.67 36.63 9.28
C ARG A 525 -23.01 36.38 9.97
N THR A 526 -23.75 35.35 9.57
CA THR A 526 -25.11 35.08 10.05
C THR A 526 -25.17 34.06 11.20
N TRP A 527 -24.26 33.08 11.27
CA TRP A 527 -24.31 31.96 12.23
C TRP A 527 -23.25 32.05 13.33
N PHE A 528 -22.97 33.25 13.83
CA PHE A 528 -21.80 33.50 14.67
C PHE A 528 -21.77 32.71 16.00
N ASP A 529 -22.90 32.14 16.48
CA ASP A 529 -23.03 31.66 17.87
C ASP A 529 -23.66 30.26 18.11
N GLU A 530 -24.15 29.52 17.11
CA GLU A 530 -24.99 28.31 17.39
C GLU A 530 -24.25 26.95 17.40
N ASP A 531 -23.21 26.73 16.58
CA ASP A 531 -22.55 25.41 16.47
C ASP A 531 -21.02 25.48 16.22
N ASP A 532 -20.23 25.01 17.19
CA ASP A 532 -18.76 24.97 17.12
C ASP A 532 -18.21 24.14 15.95
N LEU A 533 -18.84 23.00 15.64
CA LEU A 533 -18.42 22.13 14.54
C LEU A 533 -18.63 22.79 13.17
N MET A 534 -19.76 23.47 12.99
CA MET A 534 -20.07 24.21 11.77
C MET A 534 -19.06 25.33 11.52
N ILE A 535 -18.76 26.11 12.56
CA ILE A 535 -17.80 27.22 12.48
C ILE A 535 -16.40 26.70 12.11
N SER A 536 -15.98 25.59 12.70
CA SER A 536 -14.68 24.98 12.38
C SER A 536 -14.58 24.51 10.91
N LEU A 537 -15.70 24.11 10.32
CA LEU A 537 -15.76 23.66 8.93
C LEU A 537 -15.83 24.85 7.95
N ILE A 538 -16.68 25.84 8.24
CA ILE A 538 -16.81 27.07 7.44
C ILE A 538 -15.50 27.83 7.38
N SER A 539 -14.81 27.97 8.51
CA SER A 539 -13.50 28.63 8.58
C SER A 539 -12.44 27.94 7.72
N TYR A 540 -12.43 26.60 7.64
CA TYR A 540 -11.57 25.88 6.69
C TYR A 540 -11.96 26.17 5.23
N GLY A 541 -13.26 26.20 4.92
CA GLY A 541 -13.76 26.57 3.59
C GLY A 541 -13.35 27.99 3.16
N LEU A 542 -13.44 28.96 4.06
CA LEU A 542 -13.02 30.35 3.84
C LEU A 542 -11.50 30.47 3.62
N CYS A 543 -10.70 29.82 4.46
CA CYS A 543 -9.24 29.83 4.31
C CYS A 543 -8.82 29.17 3.00
N LYS A 544 -9.47 28.07 2.61
CA LYS A 544 -9.15 27.37 1.36
C LYS A 544 -9.50 28.18 0.11
N SER A 545 -10.74 28.67 0.04
CA SER A 545 -11.21 29.41 -1.14
C SER A 545 -10.59 30.79 -1.28
N GLY A 546 -10.44 31.53 -0.18
CA GLY A 546 -9.93 32.90 -0.20
C GLY A 546 -8.51 33.03 -0.77
N ILE A 547 -7.62 32.14 -0.37
CA ILE A 547 -6.23 32.12 -0.86
C ILE A 547 -6.16 31.69 -2.33
N LEU A 548 -6.96 30.70 -2.73
CA LEU A 548 -7.00 30.25 -4.12
C LEU A 548 -7.52 31.36 -5.06
N LEU A 549 -8.37 32.25 -4.55
CA LEU A 549 -8.85 33.44 -5.28
C LEU A 549 -7.84 34.61 -5.23
N GLY A 550 -6.77 34.52 -4.44
CA GLY A 550 -5.78 35.59 -4.29
C GLY A 550 -6.26 36.79 -3.46
N GLN A 551 -7.15 36.57 -2.48
CA GLN A 551 -7.60 37.62 -1.56
C GLN A 551 -6.59 37.86 -0.42
N THR A 552 -5.52 38.58 -0.72
CA THR A 552 -4.34 38.72 0.17
C THR A 552 -4.25 40.08 0.87
N THR A 553 -5.33 40.87 0.86
CA THR A 553 -5.32 42.21 1.48
C THR A 553 -5.20 42.09 3.00
N LYS A 554 -4.67 43.14 3.63
CA LYS A 554 -4.46 43.17 5.10
C LYS A 554 -5.74 42.86 5.90
N GLU A 555 -6.89 43.31 5.40
CA GLU A 555 -8.19 43.07 6.04
C GLU A 555 -8.57 41.58 6.03
N TYR A 556 -8.43 40.91 4.88
CA TYR A 556 -8.68 39.47 4.78
C TYR A 556 -7.67 38.67 5.62
N ASN A 557 -6.42 39.11 5.67
CA ASN A 557 -5.38 38.48 6.47
C ASN A 557 -5.72 38.49 7.96
N GLU A 558 -6.17 39.64 8.49
CA GLU A 558 -6.66 39.73 9.86
C GLU A 558 -7.91 38.88 10.11
N LEU A 559 -8.83 38.80 9.14
CA LEU A 559 -10.02 37.94 9.24
C LEU A 559 -9.63 36.46 9.36
N TYR A 560 -8.71 35.97 8.53
CA TYR A 560 -8.25 34.57 8.60
C TYR A 560 -7.61 34.24 9.96
N ILE A 561 -6.82 35.15 10.52
CA ILE A 561 -6.18 34.93 11.82
C ILE A 561 -7.22 34.85 12.93
N ARG A 562 -8.19 35.77 12.96
CA ARG A 562 -9.27 35.76 13.97
C ARG A 562 -10.09 34.47 13.90
N LEU A 563 -10.33 33.95 12.69
CA LEU A 563 -10.99 32.65 12.48
C LEU A 563 -10.20 31.51 13.11
N ILE A 564 -8.89 31.48 12.86
CA ILE A 564 -7.99 30.42 13.35
C ILE A 564 -7.87 30.47 14.88
N GLU A 565 -7.69 31.64 15.48
CA GLU A 565 -7.63 31.81 16.93
C GLU A 565 -8.90 31.31 17.63
N ARG A 566 -10.07 31.56 17.02
CA ARG A 566 -11.34 31.02 17.52
C ARG A 566 -11.36 29.49 17.44
N ASN A 567 -10.91 28.92 16.33
CA ASN A 567 -10.89 27.47 16.14
C ASN A 567 -9.93 26.74 17.08
N PHE A 568 -8.81 27.36 17.47
CA PHE A 568 -7.89 26.76 18.44
C PHE A 568 -8.49 26.62 19.84
N LYS A 569 -9.49 27.45 20.18
CA LYS A 569 -10.24 27.34 21.44
C LYS A 569 -11.25 26.18 21.44
N LEU A 570 -11.54 25.59 20.28
CA LEU A 570 -12.49 24.48 20.15
C LEU A 570 -11.85 23.13 20.52
N ILE A 571 -12.70 22.18 20.93
CA ILE A 571 -12.28 20.82 21.31
C ILE A 571 -11.61 20.09 20.13
N SER A 572 -12.14 20.26 18.91
CA SER A 572 -11.56 19.66 17.70
C SER A 572 -10.67 20.66 16.94
N LYS A 573 -9.38 20.69 17.27
CA LYS A 573 -8.38 21.54 16.59
C LYS A 573 -7.99 21.08 15.16
N THR A 574 -8.59 20.00 14.65
CA THR A 574 -8.22 19.39 13.36
C THR A 574 -8.38 20.33 12.18
N HIS A 575 -9.51 21.05 12.09
CA HIS A 575 -9.76 22.00 11.02
C HIS A 575 -8.83 23.21 11.12
N ALA A 576 -8.53 23.69 12.33
CA ALA A 576 -7.60 24.81 12.55
C ALA A 576 -6.21 24.49 11.99
N TYR A 577 -5.65 23.34 12.36
CA TYR A 577 -4.35 22.90 11.88
C TYR A 577 -4.33 22.59 10.38
N ALA A 578 -5.43 22.08 9.82
CA ALA A 578 -5.55 21.88 8.37
C ALA A 578 -5.61 23.22 7.60
N SER A 579 -6.34 24.21 8.11
CA SER A 579 -6.37 25.57 7.55
C SER A 579 -4.99 26.21 7.58
N CYS A 580 -4.28 26.10 8.71
CA CYS A 580 -2.92 26.63 8.86
C CYS A 580 -1.97 26.06 7.81
N LEU A 581 -1.99 24.75 7.59
CA LEU A 581 -1.16 24.12 6.55
C LEU A 581 -1.44 24.68 5.16
N PHE A 582 -2.72 24.85 4.82
CA PHE A 582 -3.11 25.37 3.51
C PHE A 582 -2.72 26.86 3.35
N LEU A 583 -2.84 27.65 4.42
CA LEU A 583 -2.38 29.04 4.46
C LEU A 583 -0.88 29.15 4.27
N LEU A 584 -0.11 28.33 4.99
CA LEU A 584 1.34 28.32 4.91
C LEU A 584 1.88 27.86 3.54
N GLU A 585 1.07 27.12 2.77
CA GLU A 585 1.41 26.69 1.40
C GLU A 585 1.35 27.83 0.38
N SER A 586 0.56 28.87 0.64
CA SER A 586 0.44 30.06 -0.24
C SER A 586 1.72 30.89 -0.35
N HIS A 587 2.66 30.71 0.59
CA HIS A 587 3.91 31.47 0.68
C HIS A 587 3.74 33.00 0.74
N GLU A 588 2.61 33.50 1.26
CA GLU A 588 2.40 34.94 1.44
C GLU A 588 3.07 35.49 2.71
N ASP A 589 4.04 36.38 2.53
CA ASP A 589 4.90 36.89 3.61
C ASP A 589 4.13 37.63 4.72
N ASP A 590 3.13 38.44 4.36
CA ASP A 590 2.40 39.26 5.34
C ASP A 590 1.44 38.45 6.20
N LEU A 591 0.83 37.39 5.63
CA LEU A 591 0.06 36.40 6.36
C LEU A 591 0.95 35.58 7.29
N ASN A 592 2.05 35.06 6.75
CA ASN A 592 2.95 34.18 7.49
C ASN A 592 3.51 34.88 8.74
N LYS A 593 3.90 36.16 8.65
CA LYS A 593 4.38 36.95 9.81
C LYS A 593 3.39 36.97 10.98
N LEU A 594 2.10 37.06 10.70
CA LEU A 594 1.06 37.13 11.73
C LEU A 594 0.63 35.74 12.23
N LEU A 595 0.61 34.75 11.34
CA LEU A 595 0.13 33.39 11.62
C LEU A 595 1.14 32.56 12.43
N ILE A 596 2.44 32.66 12.08
CA ILE A 596 3.50 31.82 12.66
C ILE A 596 3.55 31.90 14.20
N PRO A 597 3.54 33.09 14.84
CA PRO A 597 3.60 33.20 16.31
C PRO A 597 2.45 32.46 17.02
N ILE A 598 1.23 32.52 16.47
CA ILE A 598 0.04 31.88 17.05
C ILE A 598 0.17 30.36 16.97
N ILE A 599 0.58 29.85 15.82
CA ILE A 599 0.80 28.40 15.63
C ILE A 599 1.88 27.89 16.59
N ILE A 600 2.98 28.62 16.76
CA ILE A 600 4.07 28.21 17.66
C ILE A 600 3.57 28.11 19.11
N GLN A 601 2.79 29.09 19.57
CA GLN A 601 2.24 29.07 20.93
C GLN A 601 1.32 27.86 21.13
N GLU A 602 0.41 27.58 20.19
CA GLU A 602 -0.51 26.44 20.29
C GLU A 602 0.20 25.09 20.18
N ILE A 603 1.17 24.95 19.28
CA ILE A 603 1.98 23.72 19.17
C ILE A 603 2.77 23.49 20.46
N ASN A 604 3.36 24.52 21.06
CA ASN A 604 4.06 24.40 22.33
C ASN A 604 3.12 23.99 23.47
N ASN A 605 1.94 24.61 23.54
CA ASN A 605 0.91 24.25 24.51
C ASN A 605 0.46 22.78 24.33
N ASP A 606 0.24 22.35 23.09
CA ASP A 606 -0.21 21.00 22.80
C ASP A 606 0.89 19.97 23.06
N ILE A 607 2.15 20.22 22.69
CA ILE A 607 3.27 19.30 22.94
C ILE A 607 3.59 19.21 24.44
N GLN A 608 3.58 20.33 25.17
CA GLN A 608 3.93 20.36 26.60
C GLN A 608 2.80 19.85 27.50
N ASN A 609 1.54 20.20 27.23
CA ASN A 609 0.40 19.81 28.07
C ASN A 609 -0.18 18.45 27.68
N ASN A 610 -0.22 18.16 26.38
CA ASN A 610 -0.68 16.89 25.84
C ASN A 610 0.53 16.15 25.26
N THR A 611 1.37 15.58 26.14
CA THR A 611 2.26 14.50 25.67
C THR A 611 1.39 13.56 24.85
N LEU A 612 1.82 13.27 23.61
CA LEU A 612 1.13 12.55 22.53
C LEU A 612 0.56 11.19 22.99
N LYS A 613 -0.36 11.23 23.94
CA LYS A 613 -0.91 10.11 24.69
C LYS A 613 -1.86 9.39 23.75
N TYR A 614 -1.90 8.07 23.91
CA TYR A 614 -2.77 7.07 23.29
C TYR A 614 -4.27 7.43 23.08
N ASN A 615 -4.76 8.56 23.59
CA ASN A 615 -6.17 8.94 23.62
C ASN A 615 -6.55 10.14 22.74
N LEU A 616 -5.60 10.83 22.10
CA LEU A 616 -5.92 11.85 21.09
C LEU A 616 -6.04 11.20 19.71
N ASP A 617 -7.01 11.67 18.91
CA ASP A 617 -7.22 11.23 17.53
C ASP A 617 -5.88 11.21 16.77
N ILE A 618 -5.45 10.05 16.27
CA ILE A 618 -4.20 9.86 15.49
C ILE A 618 -4.06 10.92 14.37
N ARG A 619 -5.20 11.34 13.81
CA ARG A 619 -5.30 12.40 12.80
C ARG A 619 -4.86 13.76 13.33
N LEU A 620 -5.28 14.13 14.53
CA LEU A 620 -4.88 15.39 15.17
C LEU A 620 -3.36 15.41 15.39
N ASN A 621 -2.79 14.32 15.92
CA ASN A 621 -1.34 14.19 16.10
C ASN A 621 -0.59 14.32 14.76
N GLY A 622 -1.11 13.73 13.69
CA GLY A 622 -0.57 13.89 12.33
C GLY A 622 -0.61 15.34 11.83
N PHE A 623 -1.68 16.09 12.12
CA PHE A 623 -1.80 17.51 11.73
C PHE A 623 -0.91 18.44 12.56
N ILE A 624 -0.74 18.18 13.85
CA ILE A 624 0.19 18.94 14.71
C ILE A 624 1.63 18.76 14.21
N LEU A 625 2.03 17.50 13.99
CA LEU A 625 3.39 17.17 13.55
C LEU A 625 3.68 17.67 12.13
N SER A 626 2.72 17.59 11.22
CA SER A 626 2.91 18.13 9.87
C SER A 626 3.08 19.66 9.86
N ASN A 627 2.34 20.40 10.70
CA ASN A 627 2.56 21.85 10.86
C ASN A 627 3.96 22.15 11.40
N LEU A 628 4.39 21.41 12.44
CA LEU A 628 5.72 21.58 13.03
C LEU A 628 6.83 21.33 11.99
N PHE A 629 6.77 20.21 11.28
CA PHE A 629 7.79 19.88 10.28
C PHE A 629 7.80 20.86 9.11
N TYR A 630 6.63 21.36 8.68
CA TYR A 630 6.55 22.37 7.62
C TYR A 630 7.15 23.72 8.02
N LEU A 631 6.94 24.16 9.28
CA LEU A 631 7.52 25.40 9.79
C LEU A 631 9.05 25.32 9.89
N ILE A 632 9.59 24.17 10.33
CA ILE A 632 11.04 23.94 10.39
C ILE A 632 11.62 23.85 8.97
N GLU A 633 10.92 23.16 8.06
CA GLU A 633 11.35 23.00 6.67
C GLU A 633 11.48 24.33 5.91
N ASN A 634 10.67 25.33 6.27
CA ASN A 634 10.73 26.64 5.61
C ASN A 634 11.51 27.69 6.42
N ASN A 635 12.29 27.27 7.43
CA ASN A 635 13.11 28.13 8.31
C ASN A 635 12.34 29.20 9.09
N TYR A 636 11.05 28.98 9.39
CA TYR A 636 10.25 29.93 10.17
C TYR A 636 10.47 29.82 11.69
N LEU A 637 11.08 28.71 12.14
CA LEU A 637 11.30 28.39 13.56
C LEU A 637 12.79 28.13 13.83
N ASN A 638 13.32 28.75 14.89
CA ASN A 638 14.61 28.34 15.45
C ASN A 638 14.41 26.99 16.17
N SER A 639 14.90 25.95 15.52
CA SER A 639 14.63 24.52 15.73
C SER A 639 14.95 23.93 17.11
N TYR A 640 15.58 24.67 18.02
CA TYR A 640 16.27 24.07 19.16
C TYR A 640 15.32 23.58 20.27
N ASP A 641 14.42 24.41 20.79
CA ASP A 641 13.71 24.08 22.04
C ASP A 641 12.60 23.02 21.85
N ILE A 642 11.88 23.07 20.73
CA ILE A 642 10.72 22.20 20.45
C ILE A 642 11.15 20.81 19.95
N LEU A 643 12.22 20.74 19.13
CA LEU A 643 12.80 19.44 18.78
C LEU A 643 13.47 18.80 20.00
N LEU A 644 14.10 19.59 20.88
CA LEU A 644 14.65 19.06 22.13
C LEU A 644 13.58 18.46 23.03
N SER A 645 12.39 19.07 23.17
CA SER A 645 11.32 18.46 23.98
C SER A 645 10.84 17.14 23.38
N LEU A 646 10.66 17.07 22.06
CA LEU A 646 10.33 15.81 21.36
C LEU A 646 11.39 14.71 21.53
N ILE A 647 12.67 15.11 21.65
CA ILE A 647 13.82 14.19 21.77
C ILE A 647 14.22 13.92 23.23
N LYS A 648 13.87 14.78 24.18
CA LYS A 648 14.15 14.59 25.62
C LYS A 648 13.10 13.74 26.31
N ASP A 649 11.86 13.81 25.87
CA ASP A 649 10.79 13.06 26.50
C ASP A 649 10.75 11.62 25.96
N ASP A 650 10.37 10.66 26.81
CA ASP A 650 10.13 9.23 26.51
C ASP A 650 8.98 8.98 25.51
N ILE A 651 8.57 10.01 24.76
CA ILE A 651 7.48 10.05 23.80
C ILE A 651 7.74 9.10 22.61
N LEU A 652 8.99 8.92 22.18
CA LEU A 652 9.30 7.98 21.09
C LEU A 652 9.13 6.51 21.51
N ASP A 653 9.25 6.18 22.79
CA ASP A 653 9.21 4.79 23.27
C ASP A 653 7.80 4.35 23.70
N ILE A 654 6.91 5.31 23.98
CA ILE A 654 5.56 5.08 24.54
C ILE A 654 4.45 5.27 23.48
N ASN A 655 4.73 5.78 22.28
CA ASN A 655 3.66 6.12 21.33
C ASN A 655 3.26 4.98 20.37
N ASP A 656 2.02 5.02 19.86
CA ASP A 656 1.52 4.11 18.81
C ASP A 656 2.48 4.05 17.60
N ASN A 657 2.72 2.84 17.05
CA ASN A 657 3.62 2.59 15.90
C ASN A 657 3.42 3.58 14.73
N LEU A 658 2.17 4.03 14.49
CA LEU A 658 1.87 4.99 13.42
C LEU A 658 2.42 6.40 13.72
N THR A 659 2.33 6.85 14.95
CA THR A 659 2.84 8.17 15.35
C THR A 659 4.37 8.20 15.36
N GLN A 660 5.02 7.10 15.77
CA GLN A 660 6.47 6.94 15.63
C GLN A 660 6.89 7.02 14.15
N LYS A 661 6.13 6.39 13.26
CA LYS A 661 6.36 6.44 11.81
C LYS A 661 6.18 7.84 11.20
N ILE A 662 5.19 8.59 11.70
CA ILE A 662 4.95 9.99 11.32
C ILE A 662 6.15 10.86 11.72
N ILE A 663 6.65 10.70 12.95
CA ILE A 663 7.80 11.46 13.47
C ILE A 663 9.08 11.11 12.70
N SER A 664 9.35 9.82 12.46
CA SER A 664 10.56 9.37 11.78
C SER A 664 10.64 9.87 10.33
N ILE A 665 9.53 9.86 9.58
CA ILE A 665 9.50 10.37 8.20
C ILE A 665 9.73 11.89 8.18
N GLY A 666 9.16 12.62 9.13
CA GLY A 666 9.41 14.07 9.28
C GLY A 666 10.87 14.38 9.59
N LEU A 667 11.47 13.64 10.53
CA LEU A 667 12.90 13.77 10.87
C LEU A 667 13.82 13.36 9.71
N GLU A 668 13.49 12.29 8.99
CA GLU A 668 14.20 11.85 7.78
C GLU A 668 14.26 13.01 6.76
N ARG A 669 13.12 13.66 6.51
CA ARG A 669 13.04 14.79 5.59
C ARG A 669 13.89 15.97 6.05
N LEU A 670 13.82 16.35 7.32
CA LEU A 670 14.62 17.47 7.87
C LEU A 670 16.13 17.21 7.81
N LEU A 671 16.55 15.96 8.09
CA LEU A 671 17.96 15.57 7.98
C LEU A 671 18.45 15.69 6.54
N ILE A 672 17.66 15.22 5.58
CA ILE A 672 18.02 15.25 4.16
C ILE A 672 18.09 16.70 3.63
N LEU A 673 17.21 17.59 4.08
CA LEU A 673 17.23 19.01 3.71
C LEU A 673 18.35 19.80 4.40
N GLY A 674 19.01 19.21 5.40
CA GLY A 674 20.12 19.86 6.13
C GLY A 674 19.69 20.97 7.09
N GLN A 675 18.39 21.12 7.35
CA GLN A 675 17.81 22.15 8.22
C GLN A 675 17.76 21.75 9.70
N TYR A 676 18.08 20.48 10.00
CA TYR A 676 18.16 20.00 11.37
C TYR A 676 19.39 20.61 12.11
N PRO A 677 19.24 21.04 13.38
CA PRO A 677 20.32 21.69 14.13
C PRO A 677 21.57 20.81 14.27
N LYS A 678 22.74 21.33 13.86
CA LYS A 678 24.00 20.56 13.77
C LYS A 678 24.42 19.90 15.10
N ASN A 679 24.19 20.58 16.23
CA ASN A 679 24.65 20.13 17.56
C ASN A 679 23.87 18.91 18.07
N ASP A 680 22.62 18.72 17.63
CA ASP A 680 21.74 17.67 18.14
C ASP A 680 21.68 16.43 17.24
N ILE A 681 22.24 16.48 16.02
CA ILE A 681 22.21 15.33 15.09
C ILE A 681 22.88 14.11 15.72
N TRP A 682 23.95 14.33 16.49
CA TRP A 682 24.64 13.25 17.20
C TRP A 682 23.78 12.62 18.29
N ARG A 683 22.94 13.41 18.98
CA ARG A 683 22.00 12.91 19.99
C ARG A 683 20.92 12.05 19.34
N LEU A 684 20.38 12.49 18.19
CA LEU A 684 19.41 11.73 17.41
C LEU A 684 19.99 10.41 16.91
N TYR A 685 21.22 10.43 16.37
CA TYR A 685 21.93 9.22 15.94
C TYR A 685 22.10 8.23 17.09
N LYS A 686 22.66 8.67 18.23
CA LYS A 686 22.83 7.80 19.41
C LYS A 686 21.50 7.24 19.92
N ARG A 687 20.44 8.05 19.97
CA ARG A 687 19.11 7.59 20.39
C ARG A 687 18.55 6.54 19.43
N SER A 688 18.68 6.76 18.12
CA SER A 688 18.21 5.79 17.11
C SER A 688 18.91 4.43 17.22
N ILE A 689 20.22 4.42 17.54
CA ILE A 689 20.99 3.20 17.80
C ILE A 689 20.49 2.51 19.07
N THR A 690 20.31 3.24 20.17
CA THR A 690 19.81 2.65 21.43
C THR A 690 18.42 2.05 21.27
N ILE A 691 17.54 2.68 20.47
CA ILE A 691 16.20 2.17 20.18
C ILE A 691 16.27 0.86 19.38
N ILE A 692 17.10 0.79 18.33
CA ILE A 692 17.28 -0.45 17.55
C ILE A 692 17.78 -1.59 18.43
N ARG A 693 18.64 -1.30 19.41
CA ARG A 693 19.15 -2.29 20.36
C ARG A 693 18.08 -2.78 21.34
N GLN A 694 17.24 -1.88 21.85
CA GLN A 694 16.31 -2.16 22.94
C GLN A 694 14.92 -2.61 22.47
N SER A 695 14.52 -2.26 21.24
CA SER A 695 13.18 -2.51 20.75
C SER A 695 12.91 -4.01 20.66
N SER A 696 11.75 -4.43 21.17
CA SER A 696 11.29 -5.82 21.05
C SER A 696 10.84 -6.13 19.62
N TRP A 697 10.48 -5.10 18.84
CA TRP A 697 9.92 -5.19 17.49
C TRP A 697 10.85 -4.47 16.50
N LEU A 698 10.77 -4.83 15.22
CA LEU A 698 11.59 -4.24 14.15
C LEU A 698 11.20 -2.78 13.89
N ASN A 699 12.06 -1.85 14.30
CA ASN A 699 11.92 -0.42 14.03
C ASN A 699 12.69 0.00 12.77
N ILE A 700 12.17 -0.36 11.59
CA ILE A 700 12.77 -0.01 10.27
C ILE A 700 13.00 1.50 10.16
N ASP A 701 12.07 2.28 10.67
CA ASP A 701 12.07 3.73 10.61
C ASP A 701 13.32 4.37 11.24
N HIS A 702 13.80 3.82 12.36
CA HIS A 702 15.03 4.31 13.01
C HIS A 702 16.28 3.93 12.22
N LEU A 703 16.27 2.78 11.54
CA LEU A 703 17.36 2.41 10.64
C LEU A 703 17.41 3.34 9.42
N ILE A 704 16.26 3.75 8.88
CA ILE A 704 16.18 4.74 7.80
C ILE A 704 16.75 6.09 8.24
N LEU A 705 16.50 6.52 9.48
CA LEU A 705 17.09 7.75 10.05
C LEU A 705 18.62 7.67 10.14
N ILE A 706 19.16 6.52 10.56
CA ILE A 706 20.61 6.31 10.60
C ILE A 706 21.20 6.37 9.19
N LEU A 707 20.56 5.73 8.21
CA LEU A 707 21.00 5.80 6.82
C LEU A 707 20.97 7.25 6.30
N ALA A 708 19.89 7.99 6.55
CA ALA A 708 19.79 9.39 6.15
C ALA A 708 20.94 10.22 6.76
N ARG A 709 21.31 9.95 8.01
CA ARG A 709 22.48 10.60 8.64
C ARG A 709 23.79 10.22 7.95
N ILE A 710 24.02 8.95 7.67
CA ILE A 710 25.26 8.50 7.02
C ILE A 710 25.41 9.17 5.64
N TYR A 711 24.36 9.20 4.82
CA TYR A 711 24.43 9.79 3.49
C TYR A 711 24.52 11.33 3.48
N THR A 712 23.89 12.01 4.43
CA THR A 712 24.04 13.47 4.58
C THR A 712 25.43 13.88 5.07
N LEU A 713 26.13 13.01 5.82
CA LEU A 713 27.54 13.23 6.17
C LEU A 713 28.46 13.12 4.94
N LEU A 714 28.17 12.19 4.01
CA LEU A 714 28.99 11.97 2.81
C LEU A 714 28.92 13.11 1.79
N GLN A 715 27.83 13.89 1.78
CA GLN A 715 27.62 14.99 0.83
C GLN A 715 28.38 16.28 1.17
N ARG A 716 29.05 16.36 2.32
CA ARG A 716 29.75 17.58 2.76
C ARG A 716 31.13 17.91 2.16
N PRO A 717 31.69 17.30 1.09
CA PRO A 717 33.03 17.71 0.68
C PRO A 717 33.12 19.03 -0.11
N ASN A 718 32.03 19.63 -0.62
CA ASN A 718 32.13 20.67 -1.67
C ASN A 718 31.41 22.04 -1.43
N GLU A 719 31.22 22.50 -0.20
CA GLU A 719 30.76 23.90 0.07
C GLU A 719 31.89 24.82 0.56
N ASN A 720 33.06 24.80 -0.08
CA ASN A 720 34.15 25.76 0.18
C ASN A 720 34.43 26.73 -0.98
N THR A 721 33.50 26.89 -1.94
CA THR A 721 33.60 27.97 -2.92
C THR A 721 32.24 28.64 -3.09
N ASN A 722 32.09 29.79 -2.45
CA ASN A 722 31.08 30.85 -2.67
C ASN A 722 30.10 31.09 -1.51
N SER A 723 30.60 31.69 -0.43
CA SER A 723 29.90 32.82 0.20
C SER A 723 30.90 33.66 1.01
N LEU A 724 31.31 34.78 0.42
CA LEU A 724 31.80 35.93 1.18
C LEU A 724 30.66 36.37 2.10
N ASN A 725 30.80 36.11 3.40
CA ASN A 725 30.58 37.08 4.47
C ASN A 725 31.00 36.46 5.80
N THR A 726 32.15 36.93 6.25
CA THR A 726 32.69 36.81 7.60
C THR A 726 31.71 37.41 8.62
N GLU A 727 31.49 36.69 9.72
CA GLU A 727 31.55 37.16 11.13
C GLU A 727 30.58 36.35 12.00
N HIS A 728 31.14 35.35 12.68
CA HIS A 728 30.94 34.98 14.09
C HIS A 728 31.48 33.55 14.29
N ILE A 729 32.80 33.46 14.30
CA ILE A 729 33.54 32.32 14.84
C ILE A 729 33.79 32.62 16.32
N ASN A 730 33.39 31.69 17.18
CA ASN A 730 33.77 31.40 18.57
C ASN A 730 32.52 30.70 19.14
N GLU A 731 32.45 29.39 19.37
CA GLU A 731 33.37 28.43 19.97
C GLU A 731 33.20 27.04 19.31
N GLU A 732 34.12 26.11 19.55
CA GLU A 732 34.30 24.78 18.90
C GLU A 732 35.24 24.76 17.68
N GLN A 733 36.42 25.35 17.84
CA GLN A 733 37.63 24.88 17.14
C GLN A 733 38.46 24.02 18.09
N GLU A 734 38.23 22.71 18.07
CA GLU A 734 39.30 21.74 18.31
C GLU A 734 39.35 20.75 17.14
N MET A 735 40.29 21.01 16.23
CA MET A 735 41.01 20.07 15.36
C MET A 735 40.18 19.20 14.40
N ILE A 736 39.82 19.74 13.23
CA ILE A 736 39.26 18.95 12.11
C ILE A 736 40.05 19.26 10.84
N ASP A 737 41.18 18.56 10.65
CA ASP A 737 41.83 18.40 9.35
C ASP A 737 40.92 17.59 8.42
N SER A 738 40.97 17.83 7.10
CA SER A 738 40.16 17.13 6.09
C SER A 738 40.32 15.58 6.09
N SER A 739 41.36 15.05 6.75
CA SER A 739 41.55 13.61 7.00
C SER A 739 40.72 13.05 8.17
N SER A 740 40.21 13.90 9.07
CA SER A 740 39.42 13.46 10.23
C SER A 740 37.95 13.19 9.88
N ILE A 741 37.43 13.79 8.80
CA ILE A 741 36.05 13.55 8.33
C ILE A 741 35.88 12.09 7.87
N ILE A 742 36.84 11.54 7.12
CA ILE A 742 36.86 10.12 6.71
C ILE A 742 37.00 9.20 7.93
N SER A 743 37.85 9.57 8.90
CA SER A 743 37.99 8.80 10.14
C SER A 743 36.73 8.82 11.00
N SER A 744 35.97 9.93 10.96
CA SER A 744 34.72 10.08 11.69
C SER A 744 33.59 9.27 11.05
N SER A 745 33.49 9.23 9.72
CA SER A 745 32.53 8.39 9.02
C SER A 745 32.82 6.91 9.23
N ASP A 746 34.10 6.51 9.18
CA ASP A 746 34.50 5.13 9.44
C ASP A 746 34.15 4.68 10.87
N ASN A 747 34.39 5.54 11.87
CA ASN A 747 34.04 5.21 13.26
C ASN A 747 32.53 5.07 13.46
N ILE A 748 31.72 5.94 12.86
CA ILE A 748 30.25 5.88 12.87
C ILE A 748 29.76 4.58 12.22
N LEU A 749 30.35 4.19 11.11
CA LEU A 749 30.00 2.95 10.43
C LEU A 749 30.40 1.73 11.25
N ILE A 750 31.56 1.75 11.90
CA ILE A 750 32.00 0.66 12.76
C ILE A 750 31.05 0.49 13.95
N GLU A 751 30.64 1.59 14.58
CA GLU A 751 29.64 1.58 15.66
C GLU A 751 28.31 1.03 15.17
N PHE A 752 27.81 1.53 14.04
CA PHE A 752 26.54 1.09 13.44
C PHE A 752 26.54 -0.39 13.08
N VAL A 753 27.56 -0.87 12.36
CA VAL A 753 27.71 -2.29 12.02
C VAL A 753 27.75 -3.12 13.29
N GLY A 754 28.56 -2.74 14.27
CA GLY A 754 28.61 -3.46 15.55
C GLY A 754 27.25 -3.61 16.23
N GLU A 755 26.47 -2.54 16.28
CA GLU A 755 25.17 -2.60 16.92
C GLU A 755 24.14 -3.43 16.12
N LEU A 756 24.16 -3.39 14.78
CA LEU A 756 23.32 -4.28 13.97
C LEU A 756 23.63 -5.75 14.27
N TYR A 757 24.92 -6.09 14.37
CA TYR A 757 25.34 -7.44 14.69
C TYR A 757 24.97 -7.84 16.11
N GLU A 758 25.13 -6.97 17.10
CA GLU A 758 24.65 -7.21 18.47
C GLU A 758 23.13 -7.44 18.50
N ARG A 759 22.35 -6.70 17.71
CA ARG A 759 20.90 -6.94 17.59
C ARG A 759 20.62 -8.33 17.03
N THR A 760 21.33 -8.79 16.00
CA THR A 760 21.16 -10.16 15.45
C THR A 760 21.52 -11.29 16.42
N LYS A 761 22.26 -11.01 17.50
CA LYS A 761 22.55 -11.98 18.56
C LYS A 761 21.40 -12.13 19.57
N GLN A 762 20.50 -11.15 19.66
CA GLN A 762 19.42 -11.17 20.65
C GLN A 762 18.34 -12.19 20.29
N SER A 763 17.91 -12.97 21.28
CA SER A 763 16.93 -14.06 21.13
C SER A 763 15.53 -13.64 20.67
N SER A 764 15.20 -12.36 20.78
CA SER A 764 13.92 -11.79 20.33
C SER A 764 13.86 -11.53 18.83
N THR A 765 14.99 -11.57 18.11
CA THR A 765 15.01 -11.28 16.68
C THR A 765 14.42 -12.42 15.86
N LEU A 766 13.53 -12.07 14.93
CA LEU A 766 13.02 -13.02 13.93
C LEU A 766 14.01 -13.12 12.75
N PRO A 767 14.08 -14.26 12.03
CA PRO A 767 14.99 -14.41 10.90
C PRO A 767 14.69 -13.42 9.76
N TYR A 768 13.42 -13.01 9.61
CA TYR A 768 13.02 -11.98 8.66
C TYR A 768 13.53 -10.59 9.06
N GLU A 769 13.46 -10.26 10.35
CA GLU A 769 13.96 -9.00 10.91
C GLU A 769 15.48 -8.89 10.76
N ALA A 770 16.22 -9.94 11.11
CA ALA A 770 17.68 -9.97 10.93
C ALA A 770 18.09 -9.76 9.46
N LEU A 771 17.29 -10.31 8.52
CA LEU A 771 17.54 -10.11 7.09
C LEU A 771 17.33 -8.66 6.66
N LEU A 772 16.25 -8.01 7.11
CA LEU A 772 15.98 -6.62 6.77
C LEU A 772 17.06 -5.67 7.32
N LEU A 773 17.49 -5.88 8.56
CA LEU A 773 18.53 -5.07 9.20
C LEU A 773 19.86 -5.09 8.43
N LEU A 774 20.24 -6.25 7.88
CA LEU A 774 21.53 -6.44 7.21
C LEU A 774 21.49 -6.23 5.69
N ARG A 775 20.29 -6.21 5.09
CA ARG A 775 20.10 -6.02 3.64
C ARG A 775 20.69 -4.72 3.06
N PRO A 776 20.66 -3.54 3.71
CA PRO A 776 21.21 -2.31 3.14
C PRO A 776 22.75 -2.25 3.16
N LEU A 777 23.39 -3.08 3.98
CA LEU A 777 24.83 -3.00 4.27
C LEU A 777 25.72 -3.22 3.03
N PRO A 778 25.47 -4.20 2.13
CA PRO A 778 26.28 -4.39 0.93
C PRO A 778 26.28 -3.18 -0.01
N LEU A 779 25.13 -2.56 -0.23
CA LEU A 779 25.02 -1.37 -1.07
C LEU A 779 25.67 -0.16 -0.40
N LEU A 780 25.47 0.01 0.91
CA LEU A 780 26.08 1.09 1.67
C LEU A 780 27.61 1.04 1.62
N LEU A 781 28.20 -0.14 1.80
CA LEU A 781 29.66 -0.31 1.71
C LEU A 781 30.18 -0.08 0.28
N ALA A 782 29.41 -0.45 -0.74
CA ALA A 782 29.76 -0.15 -2.12
C ALA A 782 29.81 1.36 -2.41
N HIS A 783 28.94 2.14 -1.75
CA HIS A 783 28.84 3.59 -1.96
C HIS A 783 29.90 4.39 -1.18
N ILE A 784 30.20 4.01 0.06
CA ILE A 784 31.13 4.75 0.94
C ILE A 784 32.60 4.47 0.58
N GLY A 785 32.86 3.30 0.01
CA GLY A 785 34.22 2.85 -0.27
C GLY A 785 34.78 1.98 0.85
N LEU A 786 36.02 1.55 0.64
CA LEU A 786 36.64 0.44 1.35
C LEU A 786 37.39 0.91 2.62
N SER A 787 37.03 0.39 3.79
CA SER A 787 37.86 0.53 4.99
C SER A 787 38.25 -0.84 5.57
N ASP A 788 39.55 -1.02 5.79
CA ASP A 788 40.11 -2.28 6.27
C ASP A 788 39.58 -2.64 7.66
N ARG A 789 39.23 -1.64 8.47
CA ARG A 789 38.66 -1.80 9.82
C ARG A 789 37.22 -2.33 9.79
N LEU A 790 36.37 -1.84 8.89
CA LEU A 790 35.00 -2.34 8.74
C LEU A 790 35.00 -3.78 8.26
N MET A 791 35.84 -4.09 7.27
CA MET A 791 35.90 -5.43 6.70
C MET A 791 36.44 -6.45 7.71
N ASN A 792 37.47 -6.09 8.47
CA ASN A 792 37.93 -6.91 9.58
C ASN A 792 36.82 -7.14 10.62
N LYS A 793 36.03 -6.12 10.97
CA LYS A 793 34.92 -6.30 11.92
C LYS A 793 33.83 -7.23 11.36
N MET A 794 33.39 -7.02 10.13
CA MET A 794 32.39 -7.86 9.43
C MET A 794 32.82 -9.34 9.40
N VAL A 795 34.07 -9.57 9.02
CA VAL A 795 34.63 -10.92 8.89
C VAL A 795 34.88 -11.53 10.27
N LEU A 796 35.30 -10.75 11.26
CA LEU A 796 35.44 -11.20 12.65
C LEU A 796 34.09 -11.52 13.31
N GLU A 797 33.03 -10.76 12.99
CA GLU A 797 31.69 -11.03 13.50
C GLU A 797 31.05 -12.22 12.80
N PHE A 798 31.29 -12.43 11.50
CA PHE A 798 31.05 -13.71 10.85
C PHE A 798 31.92 -14.81 11.47
N ALA A 799 33.12 -14.47 11.92
CA ALA A 799 33.99 -15.43 12.57
C ALA A 799 33.56 -15.78 14.01
N ALA A 800 32.79 -14.93 14.65
CA ALA A 800 32.19 -15.16 15.96
C ALA A 800 30.85 -15.92 15.87
N SER A 801 30.55 -16.55 14.72
CA SER A 801 29.25 -17.15 14.38
C SER A 801 28.74 -18.26 15.31
N THR A 802 29.55 -18.77 16.23
CA THR A 802 29.10 -19.75 17.23
C THR A 802 28.15 -19.15 18.27
N GLN A 803 28.15 -17.81 18.43
CA GLN A 803 27.25 -17.07 19.32
C GLN A 803 26.01 -16.50 18.59
N GLN A 804 25.92 -16.66 17.27
CA GLN A 804 24.87 -16.04 16.46
C GLN A 804 23.73 -17.01 16.17
N LEU A 805 22.49 -16.48 16.24
CA LEU A 805 21.27 -17.25 15.99
C LEU A 805 21.06 -17.55 14.49
N TYR A 806 21.53 -16.67 13.60
CA TYR A 806 21.27 -16.73 12.16
C TYR A 806 22.53 -16.58 11.28
N PRO A 807 23.49 -17.52 11.36
CA PRO A 807 24.73 -17.45 10.58
C PRO A 807 24.53 -17.51 9.05
N GLN A 808 23.43 -18.09 8.57
CA GLN A 808 23.08 -18.11 7.13
C GLN A 808 22.90 -16.71 6.55
N ILE A 809 22.22 -15.83 7.28
CA ILE A 809 21.96 -14.44 6.85
C ILE A 809 23.27 -13.67 6.80
N LEU A 810 24.14 -13.92 7.78
CA LEU A 810 25.45 -13.27 7.86
C LEU A 810 26.40 -13.73 6.77
N ALA A 811 26.46 -15.04 6.49
CA ALA A 811 27.17 -15.57 5.33
C ALA A 811 26.70 -14.89 4.03
N TYR A 812 25.37 -14.75 3.85
CA TYR A 812 24.81 -14.04 2.70
C TYR A 812 25.27 -12.58 2.62
N THR A 813 25.32 -11.87 3.75
CA THR A 813 25.76 -10.47 3.76
C THR A 813 27.24 -10.32 3.39
N VAL A 814 28.11 -11.20 3.91
CA VAL A 814 29.53 -11.23 3.53
C VAL A 814 29.68 -11.53 2.05
N PHE A 815 28.93 -12.48 1.52
CA PHE A 815 28.91 -12.79 0.08
C PHE A 815 28.49 -11.60 -0.78
N ALA A 816 27.40 -10.92 -0.41
CA ALA A 816 26.93 -9.75 -1.13
C ALA A 816 27.94 -8.59 -1.09
N VAL A 817 28.61 -8.37 0.05
CA VAL A 817 29.66 -7.35 0.19
C VAL A 817 30.87 -7.69 -0.68
N PHE A 818 31.43 -8.90 -0.57
CA PHE A 818 32.57 -9.31 -1.38
C PHE A 818 32.26 -9.24 -2.87
N ARG A 819 31.04 -9.61 -3.27
CA ARG A 819 30.63 -9.49 -4.67
C ARG A 819 30.60 -8.03 -5.14
N ALA A 820 30.07 -7.12 -4.33
CA ALA A 820 30.10 -5.69 -4.65
C ALA A 820 31.55 -5.18 -4.81
N LEU A 821 32.47 -5.62 -3.94
CA LEU A 821 33.88 -5.24 -3.98
C LEU A 821 34.64 -5.83 -5.17
N ILE A 822 34.36 -7.09 -5.53
CA ILE A 822 34.94 -7.75 -6.71
C ILE A 822 34.48 -7.02 -7.98
N ASN A 823 33.20 -6.66 -8.07
CA ASN A 823 32.67 -5.88 -9.19
C ASN A 823 33.33 -4.49 -9.28
N ALA A 824 33.72 -3.90 -8.15
CA ALA A 824 34.47 -2.65 -8.06
C ALA A 824 36.00 -2.83 -8.23
N HIS A 825 36.46 -4.00 -8.70
CA HIS A 825 37.87 -4.35 -8.95
C HIS A 825 38.79 -4.44 -7.71
N TYR A 826 38.25 -4.64 -6.51
CA TYR A 826 39.04 -4.81 -5.26
C TYR A 826 39.35 -6.28 -4.91
N SER A 827 39.52 -7.17 -5.89
CA SER A 827 39.71 -8.61 -5.67
C SER A 827 40.95 -8.95 -4.82
N ALA A 828 42.06 -8.22 -4.99
CA ALA A 828 43.30 -8.46 -4.26
C ALA A 828 43.13 -8.28 -2.74
N LYS A 829 42.40 -7.25 -2.31
CA LYS A 829 42.14 -6.97 -0.90
C LYS A 829 41.15 -7.94 -0.27
N VAL A 830 40.14 -8.38 -1.04
CA VAL A 830 39.23 -9.45 -0.60
C VAL A 830 40.02 -10.71 -0.27
N ASN A 831 41.00 -11.08 -1.11
CA ASN A 831 41.85 -12.25 -0.88
C ASN A 831 42.74 -12.12 0.38
N GLU A 832 43.18 -10.91 0.73
CA GLU A 832 43.95 -10.69 1.96
C GLU A 832 43.08 -10.93 3.21
N TRP A 833 41.87 -10.37 3.25
CA TRP A 833 40.97 -10.56 4.41
C TRP A 833 40.48 -11.99 4.54
N THR A 834 40.19 -12.65 3.43
CA THR A 834 39.76 -14.05 3.45
C THR A 834 40.88 -14.92 4.03
N LEU A 835 42.12 -14.78 3.57
CA LEU A 835 43.27 -15.53 4.10
C LEU A 835 43.51 -15.26 5.58
N LEU A 836 43.43 -14.00 6.03
CA LEU A 836 43.54 -13.64 7.45
C LEU A 836 42.45 -14.31 8.29
N SER A 837 41.22 -14.38 7.78
CA SER A 837 40.08 -14.97 8.49
C SER A 837 40.02 -16.49 8.44
N MET A 838 40.62 -17.15 7.45
CA MET A 838 40.57 -18.61 7.28
C MET A 838 41.09 -19.33 8.52
N THR A 839 42.22 -18.89 9.06
CA THR A 839 42.81 -19.47 10.29
C THR A 839 41.83 -19.41 11.48
N SER A 840 41.08 -18.31 11.62
CA SER A 840 40.10 -18.14 12.69
C SER A 840 38.82 -18.98 12.52
N ILE A 841 38.47 -19.34 11.28
CA ILE A 841 37.29 -20.15 10.98
C ILE A 841 37.62 -21.65 11.07
N ALA A 842 38.80 -22.04 10.63
CA ALA A 842 39.26 -23.43 10.64
C ALA A 842 39.26 -24.01 12.07
N GLN A 843 39.70 -23.21 13.06
CA GLN A 843 39.82 -23.60 14.48
C GLN A 843 38.48 -23.85 15.20
N ARG A 844 37.33 -23.71 14.53
CA ARG A 844 36.01 -23.75 15.17
C ARG A 844 35.53 -25.16 15.51
N LYS A 845 34.76 -25.23 16.60
CA LYS A 845 33.97 -26.41 16.99
C LYS A 845 32.47 -26.04 17.04
N PRO A 846 31.55 -26.90 16.56
CA PRO A 846 31.78 -28.21 15.92
C PRO A 846 32.34 -28.05 14.50
N ILE A 847 33.14 -29.01 14.03
CA ILE A 847 33.88 -28.85 12.77
C ILE A 847 33.00 -28.64 11.54
N ARG A 848 31.79 -29.21 11.56
CA ARG A 848 30.81 -28.99 10.51
C ARG A 848 30.56 -27.49 10.27
N MET A 849 30.55 -26.70 11.34
CA MET A 849 30.38 -25.25 11.27
C MET A 849 31.63 -24.57 10.71
N ALA A 850 32.82 -25.10 11.01
CA ALA A 850 34.08 -24.63 10.43
C ALA A 850 34.10 -24.86 8.91
N ILE A 851 33.81 -26.10 8.49
CA ILE A 851 33.77 -26.49 7.07
C ILE A 851 32.72 -25.68 6.31
N TRP A 852 31.51 -25.55 6.86
CA TRP A 852 30.46 -24.71 6.26
C TRP A 852 30.84 -23.22 6.20
N GLY A 853 31.46 -22.68 7.25
CA GLY A 853 31.93 -21.30 7.26
C GLY A 853 33.04 -21.04 6.24
N LEU A 854 33.98 -21.98 6.11
CA LEU A 854 35.07 -21.94 5.14
C LEU A 854 34.55 -22.07 3.70
N THR A 855 33.59 -22.96 3.43
CA THR A 855 32.97 -23.05 2.09
C THR A 855 32.28 -21.75 1.71
N CYS A 856 31.48 -21.18 2.60
CA CYS A 856 30.83 -19.90 2.36
C CYS A 856 31.83 -18.77 2.11
N LEU A 857 32.92 -18.71 2.89
CA LEU A 857 33.96 -17.68 2.73
C LEU A 857 34.73 -17.84 1.41
N MET A 858 35.17 -19.05 1.07
CA MET A 858 35.90 -19.32 -0.19
C MET A 858 35.01 -19.01 -1.40
N LEU A 859 33.76 -19.47 -1.40
CA LEU A 859 32.81 -19.17 -2.48
C LEU A 859 32.50 -17.68 -2.60
N SER A 860 32.48 -16.93 -1.49
CA SER A 860 32.29 -15.47 -1.52
C SER A 860 33.46 -14.69 -2.10
N ALA A 861 34.68 -15.22 -1.98
CA ALA A 861 35.89 -14.59 -2.49
C ALA A 861 36.15 -14.90 -3.97
N CYS A 862 35.47 -15.91 -4.53
CA CYS A 862 35.64 -16.31 -5.92
C CYS A 862 35.16 -15.22 -6.90
N PRO A 863 36.02 -14.74 -7.84
CA PRO A 863 35.62 -13.81 -8.89
C PRO A 863 34.79 -14.49 -9.99
N SER A 864 34.85 -15.82 -10.12
CA SER A 864 34.07 -16.58 -11.10
C SER A 864 32.57 -16.52 -10.79
N HIS A 865 31.85 -15.70 -11.53
CA HIS A 865 30.42 -15.47 -11.34
C HIS A 865 29.57 -16.76 -11.43
N THR A 866 29.89 -17.65 -12.36
CA THR A 866 29.09 -18.87 -12.62
C THR A 866 29.10 -19.87 -11.47
N ILE A 867 30.26 -20.12 -10.89
CA ILE A 867 30.45 -21.12 -9.83
C ILE A 867 29.94 -20.57 -8.49
N ALA A 868 30.33 -19.34 -8.16
CA ALA A 868 29.95 -18.70 -6.90
C ALA A 868 28.43 -18.52 -6.81
N ASP A 869 27.80 -18.00 -7.86
CA ASP A 869 26.37 -17.68 -7.83
C ASP A 869 25.49 -18.95 -7.85
N ALA A 870 25.97 -20.07 -8.40
CA ALA A 870 25.25 -21.33 -8.41
C ALA A 870 25.42 -22.15 -7.12
N LEU A 871 26.65 -22.24 -6.61
CA LEU A 871 26.96 -23.09 -5.46
C LEU A 871 26.64 -22.43 -4.12
N PHE A 872 26.76 -21.10 -4.01
CA PHE A 872 26.57 -20.41 -2.73
C PHE A 872 25.13 -20.55 -2.17
N PRO A 873 24.04 -20.38 -2.95
CA PRO A 873 22.68 -20.67 -2.50
C PRO A 873 22.49 -22.10 -1.97
N LEU A 874 23.13 -23.09 -2.60
CA LEU A 874 23.06 -24.49 -2.20
C LEU A 874 23.73 -24.69 -0.83
N THR A 875 24.90 -24.09 -0.62
CA THR A 875 25.60 -24.15 0.68
C THR A 875 24.80 -23.50 1.82
N LEU A 876 24.13 -22.38 1.55
CA LEU A 876 23.28 -21.72 2.55
C LEU A 876 22.07 -22.57 2.95
N SER A 877 21.43 -23.25 2.00
CA SER A 877 20.24 -24.07 2.27
C SER A 877 20.53 -25.29 3.16
N ARG A 878 21.78 -25.78 3.17
CA ARG A 878 22.20 -27.03 3.82
C ARG A 878 22.71 -26.86 5.26
N PHE A 879 22.61 -25.67 5.82
CA PHE A 879 22.98 -25.41 7.22
C PHE A 879 22.25 -26.33 8.22
N SER A 880 20.99 -26.72 7.95
CA SER A 880 20.15 -27.52 8.86
C SER A 880 20.24 -29.04 8.69
N ALA A 881 20.95 -29.55 7.67
CA ALA A 881 20.95 -30.99 7.34
C ALA A 881 21.87 -31.81 8.26
N ARG A 882 22.03 -33.12 8.01
CA ARG A 882 23.13 -33.91 8.58
C ARG A 882 24.39 -33.62 7.75
N PHE A 883 25.59 -33.79 8.31
CA PHE A 883 26.83 -33.67 7.54
C PHE A 883 26.88 -34.80 6.51
N GLU A 884 26.76 -34.49 5.23
CA GLU A 884 26.72 -35.48 4.15
C GLU A 884 27.99 -35.43 3.29
N GLU A 885 28.27 -36.51 2.56
CA GLU A 885 29.44 -36.60 1.68
C GLU A 885 29.47 -35.52 0.58
N LEU A 886 28.29 -35.02 0.18
CA LEU A 886 28.18 -33.90 -0.76
C LEU A 886 28.78 -32.60 -0.18
N ASP A 887 28.66 -32.36 1.13
CA ASP A 887 29.22 -31.16 1.76
C ASP A 887 30.76 -31.22 1.74
N ASN A 888 31.34 -32.42 1.88
CA ASN A 888 32.79 -32.65 1.71
C ASN A 888 33.23 -32.33 0.28
N ARG A 889 32.49 -32.83 -0.72
CA ARG A 889 32.82 -32.58 -2.13
C ARG A 889 32.71 -31.09 -2.48
N LEU A 890 31.69 -30.40 -1.97
CA LEU A 890 31.54 -28.96 -2.15
C LEU A 890 32.70 -28.19 -1.51
N PHE A 891 33.16 -28.62 -0.34
CA PHE A 891 34.32 -28.02 0.33
C PHE A 891 35.62 -28.20 -0.45
N LEU A 892 35.89 -29.41 -0.93
CA LEU A 892 37.07 -29.70 -1.75
C LEU A 892 37.06 -28.91 -3.06
N LEU A 893 35.89 -28.81 -3.72
CA LEU A 893 35.74 -28.03 -4.95
C LEU A 893 35.92 -26.52 -4.71
N ALA A 894 35.29 -25.96 -3.67
CA ALA A 894 35.42 -24.55 -3.34
C ALA A 894 36.87 -24.18 -2.98
N GLY A 895 37.54 -25.03 -2.19
CA GLY A 895 38.95 -24.84 -1.83
C GLY A 895 39.89 -24.91 -3.03
N ARG A 896 39.67 -25.86 -3.93
CA ARG A 896 40.44 -25.99 -5.18
C ARG A 896 40.29 -24.75 -6.06
N GLU A 897 39.06 -24.35 -6.34
CA GLU A 897 38.77 -23.18 -7.20
C GLU A 897 39.37 -21.90 -6.62
N TYR A 898 39.24 -21.70 -5.30
CA TYR A 898 39.85 -20.55 -4.64
C TYR A 898 41.38 -20.57 -4.72
N TYR A 899 42.02 -21.73 -4.50
CA TYR A 899 43.48 -21.86 -4.59
C TYR A 899 44.01 -21.55 -6.00
N LEU A 900 43.31 -22.00 -7.05
CA LEU A 900 43.68 -21.73 -8.44
C LEU A 900 43.61 -20.22 -8.77
N GLN A 901 42.76 -19.46 -8.09
CA GLN A 901 42.62 -18.02 -8.29
C GLN A 901 43.75 -17.21 -7.64
N LEU A 902 44.45 -17.75 -6.64
CA LEU A 902 45.58 -17.08 -6.01
C LEU A 902 46.77 -17.04 -6.97
N THR A 903 47.14 -15.85 -7.45
CA THR A 903 48.30 -15.66 -8.34
C THR A 903 49.62 -15.53 -7.57
N ASN A 904 49.56 -15.03 -6.33
CA ASN A 904 50.73 -14.80 -5.50
C ASN A 904 51.17 -16.07 -4.75
N ILE A 905 52.46 -16.41 -4.86
CA ILE A 905 53.06 -17.58 -4.19
C ILE A 905 52.96 -17.46 -2.66
N GLU A 906 53.07 -16.24 -2.12
CA GLU A 906 52.95 -15.98 -0.68
C GLU A 906 51.54 -16.23 -0.16
N GLN A 907 50.51 -15.84 -0.92
CA GLN A 907 49.12 -16.09 -0.59
C GLN A 907 48.79 -17.59 -0.63
N ARG A 908 49.35 -18.34 -1.59
CA ARG A 908 49.23 -19.81 -1.65
C ARG A 908 49.88 -20.48 -0.43
N ARG A 909 51.05 -20.00 0.00
CA ARG A 909 51.70 -20.49 1.21
C ARG A 909 50.89 -20.17 2.47
N GLN A 910 50.31 -18.97 2.57
CA GLN A 910 49.43 -18.61 3.69
C GLN A 910 48.17 -19.49 3.73
N PHE A 911 47.60 -19.82 2.57
CA PHE A 911 46.48 -20.75 2.46
C PHE A 911 46.87 -22.16 2.94
N GLU A 912 47.99 -22.70 2.50
CA GLU A 912 48.49 -24.01 2.94
C GLU A 912 48.76 -24.02 4.46
N GLN A 913 49.40 -22.97 4.98
CA GLN A 913 49.68 -22.81 6.41
C GLN A 913 48.42 -22.77 7.28
N ALA A 914 47.31 -22.24 6.77
CA ALA A 914 46.04 -22.20 7.50
C ALA A 914 45.49 -23.61 7.79
N PHE A 915 45.73 -24.59 6.90
CA PHE A 915 45.22 -25.95 7.02
C PHE A 915 46.25 -26.95 7.55
N THR A 916 47.55 -26.72 7.41
CA THR A 916 48.61 -27.63 7.91
C THR A 916 48.61 -27.79 9.42
N ASN A 917 48.18 -26.76 10.15
CA ASN A 917 48.10 -26.82 11.62
C ASN A 917 46.93 -27.69 12.11
N GLU A 918 45.89 -27.84 11.29
CA GLU A 918 44.64 -28.55 11.62
C GLU A 918 44.48 -29.89 10.89
N SER A 919 45.30 -30.18 9.90
CA SER A 919 45.32 -31.45 9.16
C SER A 919 45.62 -32.64 10.07
N ASN A 920 46.28 -32.42 11.21
CA ASN A 920 46.55 -33.46 12.20
C ASN A 920 45.31 -33.85 13.01
N THR A 921 44.32 -32.95 13.11
CA THR A 921 43.09 -33.19 13.87
C THR A 921 41.98 -33.78 13.01
N GLU A 922 41.93 -33.46 11.72
CA GLU A 922 40.84 -33.87 10.83
C GLU A 922 41.30 -34.31 9.43
N LYS A 923 40.75 -35.44 8.97
CA LYS A 923 41.08 -36.05 7.67
C LYS A 923 40.67 -35.17 6.48
N LEU A 924 39.59 -34.38 6.61
CA LEU A 924 39.05 -33.58 5.50
C LEU A 924 39.97 -32.42 5.08
N TYR A 925 40.71 -31.83 6.02
CA TYR A 925 41.72 -30.82 5.69
C TYR A 925 42.94 -31.43 5.03
N ALA A 926 43.31 -32.66 5.39
CA ALA A 926 44.36 -33.41 4.71
C ALA A 926 43.95 -33.79 3.27
N ASP A 927 42.69 -34.22 3.07
CA ASP A 927 42.12 -34.53 1.75
C ASP A 927 42.11 -33.29 0.83
N LEU A 928 41.88 -32.10 1.37
CA LEU A 928 41.95 -30.84 0.62
C LEU A 928 43.38 -30.52 0.16
N LEU A 929 44.37 -30.67 1.04
CA LEU A 929 45.77 -30.44 0.69
C LEU A 929 46.27 -31.45 -0.34
N ALA A 930 45.87 -32.72 -0.22
CA ALA A 930 46.16 -33.75 -1.22
C ALA A 930 45.53 -33.44 -2.58
N HIS A 931 44.25 -33.04 -2.59
CA HIS A 931 43.55 -32.64 -3.83
C HIS A 931 44.20 -31.44 -4.52
N ILE A 932 44.76 -30.48 -3.77
CA ILE A 932 45.49 -29.35 -4.36
C ILE A 932 46.82 -29.82 -4.97
N GLN A 933 47.57 -30.68 -4.28
CA GLN A 933 48.83 -31.23 -4.79
C GLN A 933 48.63 -32.01 -6.10
N ASP A 934 47.57 -32.82 -6.20
CA ASP A 934 47.21 -33.54 -7.41
C ASP A 934 46.86 -32.60 -8.59
N THR A 935 46.29 -31.43 -8.30
CA THR A 935 45.95 -30.43 -9.33
C THR A 935 47.16 -29.65 -9.84
N ILE A 936 48.16 -29.43 -8.99
CA ILE A 936 49.43 -28.83 -9.40
C ILE A 936 50.18 -29.81 -10.31
N LEU A 937 50.18 -31.11 -9.99
CA LEU A 937 50.81 -32.17 -10.77
C LEU A 937 50.12 -32.45 -12.13
N SER A 938 48.84 -32.10 -12.28
CA SER A 938 48.10 -32.27 -13.54
C SER A 938 48.05 -31.01 -14.41
N SER A 939 48.49 -29.86 -13.87
CA SER A 939 48.61 -28.59 -14.61
C SER A 939 50.05 -28.25 -15.01
N SER A 940 51.05 -28.88 -14.38
CA SER A 940 52.42 -29.01 -14.89
C SER A 940 52.51 -30.07 -15.97
#